data_AF-A0A498LL50-F1
#
_entry.id   AF-A0A498LL50-F1
#
_cell.length_a   1.000
_cell.length_b   1.000
_cell.length_c   1.000
_cell.angle_alpha   90.00
_cell.angle_beta   90.00
_cell.angle_gamma   90.00
#
_symmetry.space_group_name_H-M   'P 1'
#
loop_
_entity.id
_entity.type
_entity.pdbx_description
1 polymer ?
#
loop_
_entity_poly.entity_id
_entity_poly.type
_entity_poly.pdbx_seq_one_letter_code
_entity_poly.pdbx_strand_id
1 'polypeptide(L)'
;MPVETLSIRNRSAIGRFPTGTLALEDPDKVKPDKKWTCSTWVRQCCQSCCCWHKKADVDGTDTTNDTGSIGMKDALLVVCSIDLLKSNKEQNRLEHHTDRYRNENLIIRRGQTFQMLIELSRAFNPKTDKLHLDLKLGNLPDVSKGTHVIVSLVEDLQDNCWEAKIVEQKGKRIKLSVNSPPTAAIGKYKFCVATSSPMGEAMSPYSPDNDIYMLFNPWCEDDSVYMDNEEERKEFVLNDMGIIYYGTDSQIGDRPWNFGQFDKDILPACLFLLERSGAPASGWGDPINVVRLLSAMINSPDDSGVLAGNWSGTYDDGTAPTFWSGSSDILKQYYESGGTPVRYGQCWVFSGVTTSVMRCLGIPTRCVTNFESAHDTDVSLTTDVYLDENYEPIEELNQDSVWNFHVWNDCWMARPDLPEGLGGWQVVDATPQETSQGVFRCGPASVRAVRNGQVYLKHDTPFVFAEVNSDKVYWQRTADGTFTPVQVKKKAIGRCISTKAVGSDDREDITHLYKYPEDSEEERIAVETACKYGSKAGIYDVSTVNDVTIYITMDGEEPQLGADTKLAIVVKNTSSEVRTFNLHGQVVVMYYTGVYKATVKKDQIPVELQPNEDETVEWCLRYDDYKNQLVDQAMLMLTVTGRVNETKQVLATQFRFRLRASDLVIKPEGDAVVGKEMKVTVDFRNPLKQTLKNVKFRFEGLGLQSGREVSYGIQLSRYF
;
A
#
# COMPACT_ATOMS: atom_id res chain seq x y z
N MET A 1 -36.41 -6.08 34.31
CA MET A 1 -36.18 -4.73 33.74
C MET A 1 -35.35 -4.90 32.48
N PRO A 2 -35.64 -4.12 31.43
CA PRO A 2 -35.71 -4.63 30.06
C PRO A 2 -34.36 -4.69 29.33
N VAL A 3 -34.36 -5.52 28.30
CA VAL A 3 -33.34 -5.69 27.26
C VAL A 3 -33.10 -4.34 26.57
N GLU A 4 -31.88 -3.81 26.68
CA GLU A 4 -31.44 -2.67 25.87
C GLU A 4 -31.09 -3.17 24.45
N THR A 5 -31.98 -2.86 23.52
CA THR A 5 -31.71 -2.86 22.08
C THR A 5 -30.52 -1.95 21.77
N LEU A 6 -29.44 -2.54 21.25
CA LEU A 6 -28.34 -1.82 20.64
C LEU A 6 -28.88 -0.90 19.55
N SER A 7 -28.62 0.41 19.68
CA SER A 7 -28.99 1.41 18.69
C SER A 7 -28.33 1.08 17.36
N ILE A 8 -29.13 0.90 16.32
CA ILE A 8 -28.68 0.82 14.93
C ILE A 8 -27.92 2.10 14.63
N ARG A 9 -26.58 1.99 14.48
CA ARG A 9 -25.74 3.10 14.05
C ARG A 9 -26.20 3.55 12.65
N ASN A 10 -26.37 4.86 12.52
CA ASN A 10 -26.84 5.55 11.33
C ASN A 10 -25.86 5.28 10.16
N ARG A 11 -26.33 4.63 9.07
CA ARG A 11 -25.54 4.27 7.89
C ARG A 11 -25.19 5.46 6.97
N SER A 12 -25.59 6.69 7.33
CA SER A 12 -25.49 7.88 6.48
C SER A 12 -24.17 8.66 6.55
N ALA A 13 -23.15 8.12 7.24
CA ALA A 13 -21.84 8.77 7.42
C ALA A 13 -20.67 8.05 6.72
N ILE A 14 -20.95 6.99 5.97
CA ILE A 14 -19.94 6.26 5.18
C ILE A 14 -19.79 7.00 3.84
N GLY A 15 -18.56 7.36 3.46
CA GLY A 15 -18.25 8.07 2.20
C GLY A 15 -18.25 9.60 2.26
N ARG A 16 -18.73 10.24 3.34
CA ARG A 16 -18.54 11.68 3.59
C ARG A 16 -17.54 11.85 4.71
N PHE A 17 -16.30 12.27 4.41
CA PHE A 17 -15.51 12.99 5.40
C PHE A 17 -16.16 14.37 5.55
N PRO A 18 -16.93 14.66 6.62
CA PRO A 18 -17.39 16.02 6.83
C PRO A 18 -16.14 16.85 7.18
N THR A 19 -16.08 18.09 6.70
CA THR A 19 -15.28 19.14 7.33
C THR A 19 -15.72 19.26 8.79
N GLY A 20 -15.08 18.50 9.68
CA GLY A 20 -15.48 18.40 11.07
C GLY A 20 -14.38 17.70 11.84
N THR A 21 -13.50 18.48 12.44
CA THR A 21 -12.54 18.04 13.44
C THR A 21 -13.26 17.21 14.49
N LEU A 22 -12.94 15.92 14.62
CA LEU A 22 -13.22 15.20 15.85
C LEU A 22 -12.35 15.85 16.92
N ALA A 23 -12.96 16.72 17.71
CA ALA A 23 -12.34 17.26 18.91
C ALA A 23 -12.04 16.08 19.84
N LEU A 24 -10.76 15.73 19.97
CA LEU A 24 -10.29 14.95 21.10
C LEU A 24 -10.49 15.80 22.35
N GLU A 25 -11.18 15.25 23.34
CA GLU A 25 -11.33 15.88 24.65
C GLU A 25 -9.94 16.20 25.23
N ASP A 26 -9.81 17.46 25.64
CA ASP A 26 -8.65 18.05 26.32
C ASP A 26 -8.30 17.23 27.59
N PRO A 27 -7.11 16.60 27.68
CA PRO A 27 -6.73 15.79 28.85
C PRO A 27 -6.64 16.58 30.17
N ASP A 28 -6.66 17.92 30.11
CA ASP A 28 -6.46 18.79 31.26
C ASP A 28 -7.76 19.27 31.94
N LYS A 29 -8.92 18.66 31.62
CA LYS A 29 -10.19 18.94 32.30
C LYS A 29 -10.82 17.73 32.98
N VAL A 30 -10.09 17.13 33.92
CA VAL A 30 -10.70 16.32 34.98
C VAL A 30 -10.42 16.96 36.34
N LYS A 31 -11.48 17.50 36.97
CA LYS A 31 -11.43 17.95 38.36
C LYS A 31 -11.25 16.74 39.29
N PRO A 32 -10.42 16.84 40.34
CA PRO A 32 -10.17 15.74 41.25
C PRO A 32 -11.26 15.68 42.31
N ASP A 33 -11.84 14.50 42.57
CA ASP A 33 -12.36 14.15 43.91
C ASP A 33 -12.87 12.71 44.00
N LYS A 34 -12.10 11.81 44.62
CA LYS A 34 -12.27 11.38 46.02
C LYS A 34 -11.41 10.15 46.32
N LYS A 35 -10.60 10.31 47.36
CA LYS A 35 -9.75 9.32 48.02
C LYS A 35 -10.51 8.05 48.38
N TRP A 36 -9.85 6.90 48.19
CA TRP A 36 -10.01 5.77 49.09
C TRP A 36 -8.63 5.26 49.52
N THR A 37 -8.34 5.40 50.81
CA THR A 37 -7.19 4.82 51.50
C THR A 37 -7.65 3.58 52.24
N CYS A 38 -6.90 2.48 52.15
CA CYS A 38 -6.90 1.47 53.21
C CYS A 38 -5.51 0.85 53.34
N SER A 39 -4.77 1.34 54.33
CA SER A 39 -3.62 0.67 54.91
C SER A 39 -4.09 -0.40 55.90
N THR A 40 -3.25 -1.44 56.03
CA THR A 40 -3.14 -2.42 57.12
C THR A 40 -4.27 -3.45 57.29
N TRP A 41 -3.97 -4.73 56.98
CA TRP A 41 -4.07 -5.89 57.89
C TRP A 41 -3.22 -7.07 57.33
N VAL A 42 -1.92 -7.00 57.61
CA VAL A 42 -0.94 -8.01 58.09
C VAL A 42 -1.14 -9.54 57.86
N ARG A 43 -0.06 -10.15 57.30
CA ARG A 43 0.53 -11.51 57.45
C ARG A 43 -0.20 -12.76 56.92
N GLN A 44 0.44 -13.45 55.96
CA GLN A 44 1.15 -14.71 56.24
C GLN A 44 2.06 -15.18 55.09
N CYS A 45 3.23 -15.68 55.47
CA CYS A 45 4.17 -16.52 54.70
C CYS A 45 5.09 -15.86 53.65
N CYS A 46 6.14 -15.19 54.14
CA CYS A 46 7.44 -15.17 53.45
C CYS A 46 8.56 -15.27 54.49
N GLN A 47 9.04 -16.49 54.72
CA GLN A 47 10.30 -16.78 55.39
C GLN A 47 10.92 -17.96 54.66
N SER A 48 11.77 -17.67 53.68
CA SER A 48 12.95 -18.45 53.30
C SER A 48 13.69 -17.72 52.20
N CYS A 49 15.02 -17.73 52.27
CA CYS A 49 15.97 -17.25 51.26
C CYS A 49 16.26 -15.74 51.26
N CYS A 50 16.99 -15.28 52.28
CA CYS A 50 18.09 -14.32 52.11
C CYS A 50 18.95 -14.30 53.39
N CYS A 51 20.03 -15.09 53.43
CA CYS A 51 21.17 -14.87 54.32
C CYS A 51 22.46 -15.48 53.73
N TRP A 52 23.34 -14.59 53.27
CA TRP A 52 24.77 -14.54 53.55
C TRP A 52 25.72 -15.61 52.98
N HIS A 53 26.66 -15.13 52.15
CA HIS A 53 28.03 -15.65 52.13
C HIS A 53 29.02 -14.53 52.48
N LYS A 54 29.68 -14.71 53.64
CA LYS A 54 30.89 -14.00 54.02
C LYS A 54 32.11 -14.82 53.59
N LYS A 55 33.09 -14.11 53.06
CA LYS A 55 34.47 -14.55 52.81
C LYS A 55 35.13 -15.05 54.10
N ALA A 56 35.97 -16.08 53.98
CA ALA A 56 37.02 -16.38 54.93
C ALA A 56 38.31 -16.65 54.15
N ASP A 57 39.33 -15.85 54.43
CA ASP A 57 40.72 -16.10 54.07
C ASP A 57 41.36 -17.00 55.13
N VAL A 58 42.13 -18.01 54.71
CA VAL A 58 43.20 -18.63 55.50
C VAL A 58 44.36 -18.98 54.58
N ASP A 59 45.55 -18.58 55.02
CA ASP A 59 46.85 -18.69 54.34
C ASP A 59 47.63 -19.91 54.88
N GLY A 60 48.53 -20.52 54.09
CA GLY A 60 49.55 -21.46 54.60
C GLY A 60 49.94 -22.69 53.76
N THR A 61 50.90 -22.48 52.84
CA THR A 61 52.08 -23.32 52.47
C THR A 61 52.00 -24.83 52.17
N ASP A 62 52.26 -25.13 50.88
CA ASP A 62 53.20 -26.09 50.27
C ASP A 62 53.39 -27.52 50.81
N THR A 63 53.12 -28.52 49.97
CA THR A 63 54.00 -29.68 49.72
C THR A 63 53.54 -30.46 48.48
N THR A 64 54.50 -30.69 47.58
CA THR A 64 54.41 -31.55 46.40
C THR A 64 54.08 -33.00 46.74
N ASN A 65 53.18 -33.62 45.98
CA ASN A 65 53.42 -34.96 45.44
C ASN A 65 52.47 -35.31 44.29
N ASP A 66 53.12 -35.71 43.21
CA ASP A 66 52.64 -36.30 41.98
C ASP A 66 51.78 -37.54 42.26
N THR A 67 50.59 -37.64 41.67
CA THR A 67 49.95 -38.90 41.24
C THR A 67 48.56 -38.61 40.67
N GLY A 68 48.38 -38.97 39.39
CA GLY A 68 47.05 -39.17 38.80
C GLY A 68 46.66 -38.13 37.76
N SER A 69 47.25 -38.22 36.57
CA SER A 69 46.67 -37.70 35.35
C SER A 69 45.30 -38.39 35.11
N ILE A 70 44.24 -37.84 35.69
CA ILE A 70 42.87 -38.08 35.24
C ILE A 70 42.80 -37.43 33.86
N GLY A 71 42.74 -38.25 32.81
CA GLY A 71 42.64 -37.79 31.44
C GLY A 71 41.44 -36.85 31.29
N MET A 72 41.72 -35.59 30.93
CA MET A 72 40.76 -34.58 30.49
C MET A 72 40.11 -34.99 29.15
N LYS A 73 39.39 -36.12 29.10
CA LYS A 73 38.78 -36.63 27.87
C LYS A 73 37.28 -36.39 27.73
N ASP A 74 36.57 -36.04 28.80
CA ASP A 74 35.11 -35.82 28.72
C ASP A 74 34.74 -34.46 29.30
N ALA A 75 35.02 -33.38 28.57
CA ALA A 75 34.47 -32.06 28.86
C ALA A 75 33.08 -31.91 28.21
N LEU A 76 32.16 -31.26 28.93
CA LEU A 76 30.85 -30.86 28.41
C LEU A 76 31.04 -30.13 27.07
N LEU A 77 30.29 -30.55 26.05
CA LEU A 77 30.30 -29.87 24.76
C LEU A 77 29.53 -28.57 24.91
N VAL A 78 30.19 -27.44 24.65
CA VAL A 78 29.61 -26.10 24.77
C VAL A 78 29.97 -25.29 23.53
N VAL A 79 29.07 -24.43 23.10
CA VAL A 79 29.29 -23.47 22.01
C VAL A 79 30.09 -22.28 22.52
N CYS A 80 31.26 -22.06 21.94
CA CYS A 80 32.16 -20.95 22.26
C CYS A 80 31.85 -19.71 21.43
N SER A 81 31.56 -19.87 20.14
CA SER A 81 31.14 -18.77 19.26
C SER A 81 30.30 -19.27 18.09
N ILE A 82 29.51 -18.35 17.53
CA ILE A 82 28.65 -18.55 16.37
C ILE A 82 29.00 -17.46 15.38
N ASP A 83 29.31 -17.85 14.15
CA ASP A 83 29.50 -16.95 13.01
C ASP A 83 28.48 -17.32 11.92
N LEU A 84 27.54 -16.41 11.70
CA LEU A 84 26.43 -16.59 10.76
C LEU A 84 26.80 -16.23 9.32
N LEU A 85 28.06 -15.87 9.03
CA LEU A 85 28.50 -15.41 7.70
C LEU A 85 27.57 -14.31 7.16
N LYS A 86 27.29 -13.34 8.04
CA LYS A 86 26.19 -12.37 7.94
C LYS A 86 26.59 -11.03 7.32
N SER A 87 27.85 -10.84 6.93
CA SER A 87 28.28 -9.62 6.24
C SER A 87 27.56 -9.46 4.92
N ASN A 88 27.28 -8.22 4.50
CA ASN A 88 26.66 -7.96 3.20
C ASN A 88 27.55 -8.30 1.99
N LYS A 89 28.83 -8.61 2.23
CA LYS A 89 29.77 -9.08 1.20
C LYS A 89 29.97 -10.59 1.24
N GLU A 90 29.33 -11.29 2.17
CA GLU A 90 29.45 -12.73 2.32
C GLU A 90 28.38 -13.48 1.54
N GLN A 91 28.68 -14.77 1.32
CA GLN A 91 27.92 -15.66 0.46
C GLN A 91 26.43 -15.70 0.81
N ASN A 92 26.06 -15.83 2.08
CA ASN A 92 24.66 -15.92 2.50
C ASN A 92 23.84 -14.71 2.02
N ARG A 93 24.30 -13.47 2.26
CA ARG A 93 23.50 -12.30 1.89
C ARG A 93 23.49 -12.03 0.39
N LEU A 94 24.57 -12.37 -0.31
CA LEU A 94 24.66 -12.24 -1.77
C LEU A 94 23.74 -13.26 -2.47
N GLU A 95 23.78 -14.53 -2.06
CA GLU A 95 22.99 -15.61 -2.67
C GLU A 95 21.50 -15.51 -2.34
N HIS A 96 21.14 -14.95 -1.17
CA HIS A 96 19.74 -14.72 -0.81
C HIS A 96 19.21 -13.36 -1.31
N HIS A 97 20.00 -12.56 -2.03
CA HIS A 97 19.60 -11.24 -2.51
C HIS A 97 19.10 -10.32 -1.37
N THR A 98 19.89 -10.27 -0.28
CA THR A 98 19.61 -9.46 0.92
C THR A 98 20.81 -8.59 1.32
N ASP A 99 21.84 -8.47 0.49
CA ASP A 99 23.04 -7.66 0.72
C ASP A 99 22.77 -6.15 0.81
N ARG A 100 21.71 -5.66 0.15
CA ARG A 100 21.35 -4.24 0.11
C ARG A 100 20.78 -3.69 1.42
N TYR A 101 20.16 -4.53 2.25
CA TYR A 101 19.56 -4.09 3.51
C TYR A 101 20.61 -3.50 4.46
N ARG A 102 20.39 -2.30 4.98
CA ARG A 102 21.25 -1.66 5.97
C ARG A 102 20.97 -2.19 7.37
N ASN A 103 21.39 -3.42 7.62
CA ASN A 103 21.24 -4.14 8.88
C ASN A 103 22.46 -5.07 9.11
N GLU A 104 22.86 -5.26 10.37
CA GLU A 104 24.04 -6.06 10.77
C GLU A 104 23.73 -7.53 11.08
N ASN A 105 22.45 -7.89 11.25
CA ASN A 105 22.02 -9.27 11.44
C ASN A 105 22.00 -10.06 10.12
N LEU A 106 21.95 -11.40 10.23
CA LEU A 106 21.73 -12.26 9.08
C LEU A 106 20.30 -12.07 8.56
N ILE A 107 20.16 -11.80 7.26
CA ILE A 107 18.88 -11.73 6.57
C ILE A 107 18.91 -12.76 5.45
N ILE A 108 17.95 -13.67 5.45
CA ILE A 108 17.82 -14.76 4.47
C ILE A 108 16.38 -14.87 3.98
N ARG A 109 16.21 -15.60 2.89
CA ARG A 109 14.91 -15.94 2.32
C ARG A 109 14.62 -17.42 2.54
N ARG A 110 13.38 -17.76 2.88
CA ARG A 110 12.93 -19.14 3.13
C ARG A 110 13.09 -20.03 1.90
N GLY A 111 13.12 -21.35 2.07
CA GLY A 111 13.24 -22.29 0.94
C GLY A 111 14.62 -22.33 0.29
N GLN A 112 15.61 -21.64 0.84
CA GLN A 112 16.99 -21.61 0.34
C GLN A 112 17.97 -21.90 1.47
N THR A 113 19.01 -22.66 1.14
CA THR A 113 20.04 -23.10 2.09
C THR A 113 21.02 -21.98 2.41
N PHE A 114 21.42 -21.86 3.67
CA PHE A 114 22.42 -20.91 4.16
C PHE A 114 23.47 -21.60 5.03
N GLN A 115 24.60 -20.94 5.27
CA GLN A 115 25.74 -21.52 5.98
C GLN A 115 26.09 -20.78 7.28
N MET A 116 26.69 -21.49 8.23
CA MET A 116 27.23 -20.89 9.45
C MET A 116 28.43 -21.67 9.98
N LEU A 117 29.25 -21.03 10.80
CA LEU A 117 30.37 -21.62 11.52
C LEU A 117 30.07 -21.62 13.01
N ILE A 118 30.31 -22.76 13.66
CA ILE A 118 30.18 -22.91 15.10
C ILE A 118 31.52 -23.37 15.66
N GLU A 119 32.05 -22.63 16.63
CA GLU A 119 33.22 -23.05 17.41
C GLU A 119 32.77 -23.68 18.72
N LEU A 120 33.22 -24.90 18.98
CA LEU A 120 32.87 -25.69 20.16
C LEU A 120 34.04 -25.75 21.15
N SER A 121 33.75 -26.12 22.41
CA SER A 121 34.76 -26.28 23.45
C SER A 121 35.81 -27.36 23.12
N ARG A 122 35.38 -28.39 22.37
CA ARG A 122 36.19 -29.51 21.85
C ARG A 122 35.68 -29.95 20.48
N ALA A 123 36.39 -30.86 19.82
CA ALA A 123 35.93 -31.44 18.55
C ALA A 123 34.59 -32.17 18.73
N PHE A 124 33.70 -32.00 17.75
CA PHE A 124 32.41 -32.68 17.69
C PHE A 124 32.61 -34.18 17.40
N ASN A 125 31.98 -35.04 18.20
CA ASN A 125 31.97 -36.48 17.98
C ASN A 125 30.56 -36.94 17.61
N PRO A 126 30.27 -37.27 16.34
CA PRO A 126 28.92 -37.62 15.89
C PRO A 126 28.35 -38.90 16.53
N LYS A 127 29.19 -39.73 17.17
CA LYS A 127 28.74 -40.96 17.85
C LYS A 127 28.19 -40.71 19.25
N THR A 128 28.64 -39.65 19.92
CA THR A 128 28.33 -39.39 21.33
C THR A 128 27.64 -38.05 21.56
N ASP A 129 27.87 -37.10 20.66
CA ASP A 129 27.38 -35.74 20.78
C ASP A 129 26.16 -35.55 19.88
N LYS A 130 25.22 -34.74 20.36
CA LYS A 130 24.11 -34.22 19.58
C LYS A 130 24.17 -32.70 19.60
N LEU A 131 23.80 -32.11 18.48
CA LEU A 131 23.65 -30.67 18.32
C LEU A 131 22.37 -30.41 17.54
N HIS A 132 21.62 -29.39 17.94
CA HIS A 132 20.49 -28.88 17.17
C HIS A 132 20.44 -27.35 17.25
N LEU A 133 19.86 -26.73 16.24
CA LEU A 133 19.61 -25.30 16.21
C LEU A 133 18.21 -25.02 16.77
N ASP A 134 18.08 -24.01 17.61
CA ASP A 134 16.84 -23.61 18.28
C ASP A 134 16.45 -22.21 17.75
N LEU A 135 15.41 -22.14 16.93
CA LEU A 135 14.86 -20.89 16.40
C LEU A 135 13.48 -20.61 17.00
N LYS A 136 13.27 -19.39 17.50
CA LYS A 136 12.01 -18.97 18.12
C LYS A 136 11.49 -17.67 17.52
N LEU A 137 10.25 -17.70 17.03
CA LEU A 137 9.55 -16.58 16.43
C LEU A 137 8.38 -16.12 17.32
N GLY A 138 8.25 -14.80 17.48
CA GLY A 138 7.18 -14.18 18.25
C GLY A 138 7.32 -14.36 19.77
N ASN A 139 6.29 -13.93 20.49
CA ASN A 139 6.29 -13.90 21.96
C ASN A 139 5.96 -15.24 22.62
N LEU A 140 5.20 -16.10 21.91
CA LEU A 140 4.76 -17.41 22.38
C LEU A 140 5.12 -18.48 21.33
N PRO A 141 6.40 -18.83 21.20
CA PRO A 141 6.84 -19.82 20.22
C PRO A 141 6.34 -21.22 20.58
N ASP A 142 5.82 -21.95 19.59
CA ASP A 142 5.19 -23.26 19.74
C ASP A 142 5.61 -24.17 18.58
N VAL A 143 6.06 -25.38 18.91
CA VAL A 143 6.54 -26.39 17.94
C VAL A 143 5.42 -26.82 17.00
N SER A 144 4.20 -27.03 17.52
CA SER A 144 3.03 -27.45 16.73
C SER A 144 2.55 -26.39 15.75
N LYS A 145 2.98 -25.13 15.95
CA LYS A 145 2.63 -23.97 15.11
C LYS A 145 3.79 -23.52 14.22
N GLY A 146 4.93 -24.20 14.25
CA GLY A 146 6.10 -23.85 13.45
C GLY A 146 6.80 -22.56 13.88
N THR A 147 6.49 -22.03 15.06
CA THR A 147 7.12 -20.80 15.61
C THR A 147 8.22 -21.10 16.63
N HIS A 148 8.31 -22.33 17.13
CA HIS A 148 9.51 -22.89 17.75
C HIS A 148 10.06 -23.99 16.84
N VAL A 149 11.15 -23.71 16.14
CA VAL A 149 11.77 -24.64 15.19
C VAL A 149 13.03 -25.23 15.81
N ILE A 150 13.09 -26.56 15.85
CA ILE A 150 14.26 -27.32 16.28
C ILE A 150 14.87 -28.00 15.05
N VAL A 151 16.02 -27.51 14.61
CA VAL A 151 16.71 -28.02 13.42
C VAL A 151 17.74 -29.06 13.82
N SER A 152 17.49 -30.31 13.47
CA SER A 152 18.37 -31.43 13.80
C SER A 152 19.52 -31.58 12.79
N LEU A 153 20.63 -32.16 13.24
CA LEU A 153 21.71 -32.58 12.35
C LEU A 153 21.35 -33.87 11.60
N VAL A 154 21.58 -33.88 10.29
CA VAL A 154 21.36 -35.01 9.39
C VAL A 154 22.61 -35.30 8.54
N GLU A 155 22.70 -36.51 7.99
CA GLU A 155 23.79 -36.90 7.09
C GLU A 155 23.64 -36.26 5.71
N ASP A 156 22.42 -36.21 5.19
CA ASP A 156 22.07 -35.60 3.92
C ASP A 156 20.84 -34.71 4.09
N LEU A 157 20.88 -33.53 3.48
CA LEU A 157 19.76 -32.58 3.53
C LEU A 157 18.67 -33.06 2.58
N GLN A 158 17.44 -33.00 3.05
CA GLN A 158 16.25 -33.09 2.21
C GLN A 158 15.76 -31.68 1.85
N ASP A 159 15.18 -31.56 0.66
CA ASP A 159 14.55 -30.33 0.22
C ASP A 159 13.27 -30.05 1.02
N ASN A 160 12.88 -28.79 1.11
CA ASN A 160 11.61 -28.36 1.67
C ASN A 160 11.37 -28.71 3.16
N CYS A 161 12.43 -28.88 3.94
CA CYS A 161 12.33 -29.05 5.40
C CYS A 161 13.46 -28.36 6.17
N TRP A 162 13.26 -28.23 7.48
CA TRP A 162 14.25 -27.71 8.41
C TRP A 162 15.25 -28.79 8.81
N GLU A 163 16.44 -28.75 8.21
CA GLU A 163 17.54 -29.67 8.52
C GLU A 163 18.89 -28.96 8.46
N ALA A 164 19.87 -29.49 9.20
CA ALA A 164 21.24 -28.98 9.17
C ALA A 164 22.23 -30.12 8.91
N LYS A 165 23.26 -29.85 8.11
CA LYS A 165 24.32 -30.82 7.78
C LYS A 165 25.67 -30.23 8.10
N ILE A 166 26.55 -31.02 8.73
CA ILE A 166 27.96 -30.66 8.87
C ILE A 166 28.62 -30.87 7.50
N VAL A 167 29.00 -29.77 6.84
CA VAL A 167 29.69 -29.81 5.55
C VAL A 167 31.21 -29.76 5.70
N GLU A 168 31.70 -29.29 6.84
CA GLU A 168 33.13 -29.25 7.14
C GLU A 168 33.35 -29.34 8.65
N GLN A 169 34.36 -30.10 9.08
CA GLN A 169 34.81 -30.14 10.48
C GLN A 169 36.34 -29.99 10.54
N LYS A 170 36.81 -28.93 11.20
CA LYS A 170 38.23 -28.64 11.44
C LYS A 170 38.48 -28.48 12.93
N GLY A 171 38.89 -29.58 13.57
CA GLY A 171 39.13 -29.61 15.01
C GLY A 171 37.86 -29.26 15.79
N LYS A 172 37.86 -28.10 16.45
CA LYS A 172 36.75 -27.57 17.26
C LYS A 172 35.70 -26.79 16.47
N ARG A 173 35.99 -26.46 15.21
CA ARG A 173 35.09 -25.69 14.35
C ARG A 173 34.34 -26.62 13.42
N ILE A 174 33.04 -26.41 13.33
CA ILE A 174 32.17 -27.06 12.35
C ILE A 174 31.52 -26.00 11.46
N LYS A 175 31.41 -26.29 10.17
CA LYS A 175 30.62 -25.53 9.21
C LYS A 175 29.33 -26.27 8.96
N LEU A 176 28.21 -25.60 9.19
CA LEU A 176 26.89 -26.12 8.93
C LEU A 176 26.33 -25.53 7.64
N SER A 177 25.59 -26.36 6.91
CA SER A 177 24.66 -25.96 5.86
C SER A 177 23.26 -26.23 6.39
N VAL A 178 22.37 -25.25 6.34
CA VAL A 178 21.05 -25.28 6.97
C VAL A 178 19.99 -25.03 5.92
N ASN A 179 19.04 -25.96 5.79
CA ASN A 179 17.89 -25.82 4.91
C ASN A 179 16.67 -25.27 5.67
N SER A 180 15.78 -24.58 4.96
CA SER A 180 14.50 -24.12 5.48
C SER A 180 13.38 -24.47 4.50
N PRO A 181 12.16 -24.78 4.94
CA PRO A 181 11.05 -25.00 4.04
C PRO A 181 10.60 -23.68 3.39
N PRO A 182 10.10 -23.72 2.14
CA PRO A 182 9.56 -22.55 1.43
C PRO A 182 8.27 -22.01 2.07
N THR A 183 7.68 -22.74 3.02
CA THR A 183 6.49 -22.34 3.78
C THR A 183 6.81 -21.77 5.16
N ALA A 184 8.09 -21.64 5.52
CA ALA A 184 8.49 -21.09 6.82
C ALA A 184 7.86 -19.71 7.04
N ALA A 185 7.49 -19.43 8.29
CA ALA A 185 7.01 -18.11 8.69
C ALA A 185 8.11 -17.07 8.52
N ILE A 186 7.78 -15.91 7.96
CA ILE A 186 8.73 -14.80 7.92
C ILE A 186 8.80 -14.09 9.26
N GLY A 187 9.87 -13.34 9.50
CA GLY A 187 10.04 -12.54 10.70
C GLY A 187 11.42 -12.66 11.33
N LYS A 188 11.53 -12.15 12.56
CA LYS A 188 12.78 -12.14 13.33
C LYS A 188 12.83 -13.34 14.28
N TYR A 189 13.67 -14.31 13.96
CA TYR A 189 13.91 -15.49 14.78
C TYR A 189 15.03 -15.25 15.79
N LYS A 190 14.73 -15.51 17.07
CA LYS A 190 15.75 -15.65 18.11
C LYS A 190 16.48 -16.96 17.93
N PHE A 191 17.81 -16.91 17.88
CA PHE A 191 18.64 -18.06 17.55
C PHE A 191 19.53 -18.49 18.72
N CYS A 192 19.49 -19.78 19.04
CA CYS A 192 20.41 -20.43 19.96
C CYS A 192 20.85 -21.78 19.40
N VAL A 193 21.93 -22.35 19.94
CA VAL A 193 22.41 -23.69 19.62
C VAL A 193 22.40 -24.53 20.88
N ALA A 194 21.77 -25.70 20.77
CA ALA A 194 21.71 -26.69 21.82
C ALA A 194 22.72 -27.81 21.57
N THR A 195 23.36 -28.27 22.63
CA THR A 195 24.31 -29.37 22.60
C THR A 195 23.99 -30.36 23.70
N SER A 196 24.13 -31.65 23.40
CA SER A 196 23.97 -32.75 24.35
C SER A 196 25.13 -33.71 24.18
N SER A 197 25.72 -34.13 25.30
CA SER A 197 26.85 -35.05 25.34
C SER A 197 26.69 -35.98 26.55
N PRO A 198 27.51 -37.04 26.71
CA PRO A 198 27.45 -37.90 27.88
C PRO A 198 27.62 -37.16 29.23
N MET A 199 28.23 -35.97 29.21
CA MET A 199 28.46 -35.13 30.38
C MET A 199 27.29 -34.18 30.72
N GLY A 200 26.25 -34.13 29.87
CA GLY A 200 25.08 -33.29 30.05
C GLY A 200 24.72 -32.45 28.83
N GLU A 201 23.76 -31.56 29.03
CA GLU A 201 23.22 -30.65 28.03
C GLU A 201 23.67 -29.21 28.30
N ALA A 202 23.86 -28.46 27.22
CA ALA A 202 24.19 -27.04 27.27
C ALA A 202 23.48 -26.28 26.15
N MET A 203 23.06 -25.06 26.44
CA MET A 203 22.54 -24.09 25.46
C MET A 203 23.52 -22.94 25.33
N SER A 204 23.73 -22.46 24.10
CA SER A 204 24.47 -21.21 23.89
C SER A 204 23.74 -20.05 24.58
N PRO A 205 24.47 -19.06 25.13
CA PRO A 205 23.84 -17.85 25.62
C PRO A 205 23.11 -17.13 24.47
N TYR A 206 21.92 -16.62 24.75
CA TYR A 206 21.19 -15.80 23.79
C TYR A 206 21.95 -14.49 23.51
N SER A 207 22.10 -14.16 22.23
CA SER A 207 22.67 -12.90 21.77
C SER A 207 21.81 -12.32 20.66
N PRO A 208 21.34 -11.05 20.76
CA PRO A 208 20.60 -10.38 19.69
C PRO A 208 21.39 -10.29 18.37
N ASP A 209 22.72 -10.31 18.43
CA ASP A 209 23.58 -10.28 17.23
C ASP A 209 23.44 -11.56 16.39
N ASN A 210 22.90 -12.63 16.98
CA ASN A 210 22.64 -13.90 16.34
C ASN A 210 21.20 -14.04 15.84
N ASP A 211 20.33 -13.05 16.07
CA ASP A 211 18.96 -13.09 15.54
C ASP A 211 19.00 -13.15 14.00
N ILE A 212 18.11 -13.96 13.43
CA ILE A 212 18.02 -14.21 11.99
C ILE A 212 16.70 -13.65 11.46
N TYR A 213 16.77 -12.80 10.45
CA TYR A 213 15.60 -12.30 9.73
C TYR A 213 15.30 -13.23 8.56
N MET A 214 14.08 -13.75 8.51
CA MET A 214 13.59 -14.58 7.43
C MET A 214 12.56 -13.84 6.61
N LEU A 215 12.72 -13.84 5.29
CA LEU A 215 11.85 -13.17 4.32
C LEU A 215 11.21 -14.18 3.35
N PHE A 216 10.21 -13.72 2.61
CA PHE A 216 9.66 -14.44 1.46
C PHE A 216 10.72 -14.59 0.35
N ASN A 217 10.59 -15.63 -0.47
CA ASN A 217 11.57 -15.96 -1.50
C ASN A 217 11.02 -16.01 -2.93
N PRO A 218 11.05 -14.89 -3.66
CA PRO A 218 10.70 -14.84 -5.08
C PRO A 218 11.60 -15.67 -6.01
N TRP A 219 12.76 -16.13 -5.54
CA TRP A 219 13.70 -16.95 -6.31
C TRP A 219 13.53 -18.45 -6.11
N CYS A 220 12.72 -18.88 -5.13
CA CYS A 220 12.48 -20.29 -4.84
C CYS A 220 11.20 -20.76 -5.55
N GLU A 221 11.32 -21.75 -6.45
CA GLU A 221 10.20 -22.27 -7.26
C GLU A 221 9.05 -22.84 -6.42
N ASP A 222 9.35 -23.34 -5.21
CA ASP A 222 8.37 -23.89 -4.28
C ASP A 222 7.75 -22.84 -3.35
N ASP A 223 8.21 -21.59 -3.40
CA ASP A 223 7.62 -20.49 -2.62
C ASP A 223 6.36 -19.95 -3.31
N SER A 224 5.31 -19.68 -2.54
CA SER A 224 4.07 -19.11 -3.05
C SER A 224 4.22 -17.71 -3.65
N VAL A 225 5.35 -17.02 -3.45
CA VAL A 225 5.65 -15.73 -4.12
C VAL A 225 6.67 -15.85 -5.26
N TYR A 226 6.98 -17.07 -5.73
CA TYR A 226 7.92 -17.31 -6.81
C TYR A 226 7.60 -16.50 -8.06
N MET A 227 8.61 -15.82 -8.60
CA MET A 227 8.54 -15.06 -9.85
C MET A 227 9.71 -15.52 -10.73
N ASP A 228 9.40 -16.10 -11.89
CA ASP A 228 10.37 -16.76 -12.76
C ASP A 228 11.28 -15.78 -13.50
N ASN A 229 10.74 -14.61 -13.86
CA ASN A 229 11.45 -13.59 -14.61
C ASN A 229 12.40 -12.76 -13.72
N GLU A 230 13.69 -12.80 -14.05
CA GLU A 230 14.74 -12.09 -13.31
C GLU A 230 14.62 -10.56 -13.37
N GLU A 231 14.21 -9.98 -14.50
CA GLU A 231 14.04 -8.53 -14.62
C GLU A 231 12.81 -8.06 -13.83
N GLU A 232 11.75 -8.87 -13.78
CA GLU A 232 10.59 -8.60 -12.92
C GLU A 232 10.95 -8.69 -11.44
N ARG A 233 11.77 -9.67 -11.02
CA ARG A 233 12.28 -9.72 -9.63
C ARG A 233 13.12 -8.50 -9.29
N LYS A 234 13.96 -8.05 -10.22
CA LYS A 234 14.73 -6.80 -10.05
C LYS A 234 13.81 -5.60 -9.88
N GLU A 235 12.77 -5.47 -10.69
CA GLU A 235 11.84 -4.33 -10.61
C GLU A 235 10.92 -4.40 -9.39
N PHE A 236 10.29 -5.54 -9.14
CA PHE A 236 9.19 -5.68 -8.18
C PHE A 236 9.63 -6.08 -6.77
N VAL A 237 10.92 -6.39 -6.57
CA VAL A 237 11.50 -6.70 -5.25
C VAL A 237 12.71 -5.82 -4.96
N LEU A 238 13.67 -5.75 -5.89
CA LEU A 238 14.96 -5.11 -5.65
C LEU A 238 15.01 -3.62 -6.01
N ASN A 239 14.09 -3.09 -6.81
CA ASN A 239 14.07 -1.66 -7.12
C ASN A 239 13.49 -0.89 -5.93
N ASP A 240 14.24 0.06 -5.38
CA ASP A 240 13.87 0.90 -4.25
C ASP A 240 13.37 2.29 -4.66
N MET A 241 13.30 2.54 -5.97
CA MET A 241 12.64 3.69 -6.57
C MET A 241 11.47 3.22 -7.45
N GLY A 242 10.46 4.07 -7.57
CA GLY A 242 9.32 3.84 -8.45
C GLY A 242 8.73 5.11 -9.00
N ILE A 243 7.70 4.95 -9.82
CA ILE A 243 6.89 6.02 -10.37
C ILE A 243 5.43 5.72 -10.06
N ILE A 244 4.71 6.72 -9.56
CA ILE A 244 3.27 6.66 -9.34
C ILE A 244 2.60 7.64 -10.29
N TYR A 245 1.66 7.15 -11.09
CA TYR A 245 0.91 7.97 -12.04
C TYR A 245 -0.29 8.63 -11.36
N TYR A 246 -0.66 9.82 -11.83
CA TYR A 246 -1.77 10.62 -11.30
C TYR A 246 -2.36 11.52 -12.39
N GLY A 247 -3.42 12.27 -12.08
CA GLY A 247 -4.05 13.23 -12.98
C GLY A 247 -5.37 12.72 -13.57
N THR A 248 -5.53 12.76 -14.88
CA THR A 248 -6.71 12.22 -15.59
C THR A 248 -6.25 11.24 -16.67
N ASP A 249 -7.18 10.45 -17.22
CA ASP A 249 -6.91 9.53 -18.33
C ASP A 249 -6.36 10.22 -19.59
N SER A 250 -6.63 11.52 -19.74
CA SER A 250 -6.15 12.37 -20.83
C SER A 250 -4.92 13.23 -20.49
N GLN A 251 -4.62 13.44 -19.21
CA GLN A 251 -3.50 14.27 -18.72
C GLN A 251 -2.69 13.55 -17.65
N ILE A 252 -2.19 12.36 -17.99
CA ILE A 252 -1.44 11.49 -17.08
C ILE A 252 -0.12 12.19 -16.70
N GLY A 253 0.04 12.47 -15.41
CA GLY A 253 1.31 12.88 -14.81
C GLY A 253 1.97 11.72 -14.08
N ASP A 254 3.26 11.85 -13.86
CA ASP A 254 4.08 10.91 -13.11
C ASP A 254 4.75 11.59 -11.91
N ARG A 255 4.96 10.82 -10.85
CA ARG A 255 5.68 11.26 -9.65
C ARG A 255 6.70 10.19 -9.25
N PRO A 256 7.99 10.52 -9.15
CA PRO A 256 8.96 9.59 -8.58
C PRO A 256 8.66 9.37 -7.10
N TRP A 257 8.84 8.14 -6.63
CA TRP A 257 8.63 7.74 -5.24
C TRP A 257 9.81 6.91 -4.74
N ASN A 258 10.34 7.29 -3.58
CA ASN A 258 11.34 6.51 -2.87
C ASN A 258 10.66 5.45 -1.99
N PHE A 259 10.72 4.18 -2.38
CA PHE A 259 10.25 3.08 -1.53
C PHE A 259 11.23 2.83 -0.37
N GLY A 260 12.53 2.80 -0.68
CA GLY A 260 13.60 2.76 0.32
C GLY A 260 13.53 1.54 1.25
N GLN A 261 13.07 0.39 0.76
CA GLN A 261 12.90 -0.83 1.57
C GLN A 261 14.20 -1.35 2.21
N PHE A 262 15.36 -0.93 1.71
CA PHE A 262 16.68 -1.31 2.21
C PHE A 262 17.29 -0.30 3.18
N ASP A 263 16.64 0.84 3.40
CA ASP A 263 17.13 1.84 4.33
C ASP A 263 17.23 1.30 5.76
N LYS A 264 18.09 1.95 6.54
CA LYS A 264 18.27 1.61 7.95
C LYS A 264 16.91 1.69 8.66
N ASP A 265 16.66 0.72 9.54
CA ASP A 265 15.48 0.60 10.40
C ASP A 265 14.14 0.31 9.68
N ILE A 266 14.11 0.22 8.34
CA ILE A 266 12.88 -0.11 7.59
C ILE A 266 12.45 -1.57 7.75
N LEU A 267 13.38 -2.53 7.65
CA LEU A 267 13.04 -3.94 7.88
C LEU A 267 12.50 -4.20 9.31
N PRO A 268 13.16 -3.69 10.38
CA PRO A 268 12.57 -3.70 11.72
C PRO A 268 11.18 -3.05 11.80
N ALA A 269 10.98 -1.89 11.16
CA ALA A 269 9.68 -1.23 11.12
C ALA A 269 8.60 -2.10 10.44
N CYS A 270 8.93 -2.78 9.35
CA CYS A 270 8.00 -3.67 8.65
C CYS A 270 7.59 -4.88 9.50
N LEU A 271 8.54 -5.48 10.24
CA LEU A 271 8.23 -6.58 11.15
C LEU A 271 7.46 -6.12 12.40
N PHE A 272 7.73 -4.90 12.87
CA PHE A 272 6.95 -4.27 13.93
C PHE A 272 5.47 -4.13 13.56
N LEU A 273 5.14 -3.90 12.28
CA LEU A 273 3.73 -3.89 11.82
C LEU A 273 3.05 -5.26 12.01
N LEU A 274 3.75 -6.35 11.67
CA LEU A 274 3.25 -7.71 11.87
C LEU A 274 3.03 -7.99 13.37
N GLU A 275 4.00 -7.62 14.21
CA GLU A 275 3.90 -7.77 15.67
C GLU A 275 2.76 -6.95 16.27
N ARG A 276 2.62 -5.70 15.86
CA ARG A 276 1.61 -4.77 16.37
C ARG A 276 0.19 -5.13 15.97
N SER A 277 0.03 -5.80 14.83
CA SER A 277 -1.28 -6.31 14.39
C SER A 277 -1.94 -7.29 15.37
N GLY A 278 -1.15 -7.88 16.29
CA GLY A 278 -1.61 -8.90 17.21
C GLY A 278 -1.90 -10.25 16.56
N ALA A 279 -1.73 -10.39 15.24
CA ALA A 279 -1.91 -11.64 14.53
C ALA A 279 -0.84 -12.67 14.95
N PRO A 280 -1.20 -13.95 15.19
CA PRO A 280 -0.23 -14.98 15.55
C PRO A 280 0.82 -15.19 14.46
N ALA A 281 2.10 -15.28 14.88
CA ALA A 281 3.22 -15.45 13.96
C ALA A 281 3.16 -16.73 13.11
N SER A 282 2.37 -17.73 13.52
CA SER A 282 2.14 -18.93 12.72
C SER A 282 1.42 -18.66 11.39
N GLY A 283 0.73 -17.52 11.26
CA GLY A 283 0.11 -17.09 10.01
C GLY A 283 1.06 -16.32 9.08
N TRP A 284 2.25 -15.93 9.54
CA TRP A 284 3.15 -15.07 8.78
C TRP A 284 3.90 -15.81 7.65
N GLY A 285 3.73 -17.13 7.52
CA GLY A 285 4.24 -17.89 6.37
C GLY A 285 3.33 -17.85 5.14
N ASP A 286 2.10 -17.34 5.26
CA ASP A 286 1.15 -17.29 4.16
C ASP A 286 1.07 -15.87 3.60
N PRO A 287 1.51 -15.61 2.34
CA PRO A 287 1.47 -14.27 1.77
C PRO A 287 0.03 -13.73 1.66
N ILE A 288 -0.99 -14.59 1.51
CA ILE A 288 -2.39 -14.17 1.45
C ILE A 288 -2.80 -13.51 2.77
N ASN A 289 -2.45 -14.14 3.90
CA ASN A 289 -2.72 -13.60 5.22
C ASN A 289 -1.89 -12.34 5.47
N VAL A 290 -0.61 -12.35 5.12
CA VAL A 290 0.30 -11.22 5.34
C VAL A 290 -0.17 -9.98 4.57
N VAL A 291 -0.51 -10.09 3.28
CA VAL A 291 -0.94 -8.90 2.53
C VAL A 291 -2.27 -8.34 3.01
N ARG A 292 -3.22 -9.21 3.37
CA ARG A 292 -4.53 -8.81 3.92
C ARG A 292 -4.42 -8.17 5.31
N LEU A 293 -3.46 -8.63 6.10
CA LEU A 293 -3.15 -8.04 7.41
C LEU A 293 -2.53 -6.66 7.23
N LEU A 294 -1.54 -6.54 6.34
CA LEU A 294 -0.81 -5.30 6.12
C LEU A 294 -1.67 -4.23 5.43
N SER A 295 -2.61 -4.60 4.57
CA SER A 295 -3.55 -3.64 4.00
C SER A 295 -4.39 -2.93 5.08
N ALA A 296 -4.69 -3.61 6.20
CA ALA A 296 -5.30 -2.99 7.39
C ALA A 296 -4.28 -2.16 8.18
N MET A 297 -3.11 -2.74 8.51
CA MET A 297 -2.10 -2.10 9.36
C MET A 297 -1.44 -0.86 8.74
N ILE A 298 -1.62 -0.62 7.45
CA ILE A 298 -1.10 0.57 6.79
C ILE A 298 -2.01 1.79 7.01
N ASN A 299 -3.31 1.59 7.26
CA ASN A 299 -4.25 2.67 7.58
C ASN A 299 -4.60 2.71 9.08
N SER A 300 -4.99 3.89 9.58
CA SER A 300 -5.19 4.12 11.02
C SER A 300 -6.58 3.85 11.63
N PRO A 301 -7.73 3.89 10.91
CA PRO A 301 -9.07 3.86 11.51
C PRO A 301 -9.33 2.81 12.60
N ASP A 302 -8.89 1.56 12.42
CA ASP A 302 -9.24 0.46 13.32
C ASP A 302 -8.08 0.08 14.26
N ASP A 303 -6.89 -0.16 13.68
CA ASP A 303 -5.75 -0.78 14.38
C ASP A 303 -4.65 0.22 14.76
N SER A 304 -4.89 1.53 14.63
CA SER A 304 -3.85 2.56 14.77
C SER A 304 -2.62 2.26 13.90
N GLY A 305 -2.87 1.84 12.66
CA GLY A 305 -1.86 1.57 11.65
C GLY A 305 -1.08 2.80 11.19
N VAL A 306 -0.26 2.63 10.16
CA VAL A 306 0.82 3.58 9.81
C VAL A 306 0.34 4.99 9.53
N LEU A 307 -0.67 5.16 8.68
CA LEU A 307 -1.06 6.46 8.13
C LEU A 307 -2.50 6.82 8.45
N ALA A 308 -2.69 8.08 8.88
CA ALA A 308 -4.00 8.70 8.97
C ALA A 308 -4.36 9.37 7.64
N GLY A 309 -5.52 9.01 7.07
CA GLY A 309 -6.04 9.59 5.84
C GLY A 309 -6.64 10.99 6.05
N ASN A 310 -6.39 11.95 5.14
CA ASN A 310 -7.05 13.25 5.17
C ASN A 310 -7.20 13.86 3.76
N TRP A 311 -8.45 14.16 3.40
CA TRP A 311 -8.85 14.75 2.11
C TRP A 311 -9.47 16.14 2.24
N SER A 312 -9.45 16.75 3.42
CA SER A 312 -10.11 18.06 3.65
C SER A 312 -9.47 19.22 2.89
N GLY A 313 -8.18 19.11 2.53
CA GLY A 313 -7.37 20.20 1.99
C GLY A 313 -6.71 21.08 3.05
N THR A 314 -6.89 20.75 4.34
CA THR A 314 -6.22 21.44 5.47
C THR A 314 -5.41 20.43 6.28
N TYR A 315 -4.13 20.75 6.50
CA TYR A 315 -3.15 19.82 7.07
C TYR A 315 -2.29 20.46 8.18
N ASP A 316 -2.79 21.48 8.86
CA ASP A 316 -2.00 22.32 9.78
C ASP A 316 -1.35 21.56 10.94
N ASP A 317 -1.90 20.41 11.33
CA ASP A 317 -1.40 19.55 12.41
C ASP A 317 -0.62 18.31 11.90
N GLY A 318 -0.25 18.28 10.61
CA GLY A 318 0.47 17.18 10.01
C GLY A 318 1.23 17.57 8.74
N THR A 319 1.60 16.55 7.97
CA THR A 319 2.25 16.74 6.66
C THR A 319 1.20 16.61 5.57
N ALA A 320 1.16 17.57 4.65
CA ALA A 320 0.30 17.50 3.48
C ALA A 320 0.64 16.27 2.62
N PRO A 321 -0.34 15.46 2.18
CA PRO A 321 -0.09 14.23 1.41
C PRO A 321 0.75 14.44 0.14
N THR A 322 0.63 15.62 -0.48
CA THR A 322 1.38 16.02 -1.69
C THR A 322 2.84 16.37 -1.43
N PHE A 323 3.24 16.54 -0.17
CA PHE A 323 4.61 16.86 0.23
C PHE A 323 5.50 15.63 0.38
N TRP A 324 4.92 14.45 0.57
CA TRP A 324 5.69 13.21 0.64
C TRP A 324 6.35 12.86 -0.70
N SER A 325 7.60 12.40 -0.60
CA SER A 325 8.46 11.97 -1.71
C SER A 325 8.90 10.50 -1.58
N GLY A 326 8.56 9.84 -0.48
CA GLY A 326 8.99 8.50 -0.17
C GLY A 326 8.37 7.95 1.11
N SER A 327 8.58 6.65 1.32
CA SER A 327 7.98 5.88 2.42
C SER A 327 8.87 5.75 3.65
N SER A 328 10.19 5.91 3.50
CA SER A 328 11.14 5.67 4.59
C SER A 328 10.91 6.59 5.79
N ASP A 329 10.68 7.88 5.57
CA ASP A 329 10.43 8.85 6.64
C ASP A 329 9.11 8.54 7.38
N ILE A 330 8.08 8.09 6.66
CA ILE A 330 6.77 7.73 7.23
C ILE A 330 6.93 6.50 8.14
N LEU A 331 7.56 5.43 7.63
CA LEU A 331 7.74 4.18 8.38
C LEU A 331 8.64 4.38 9.60
N LYS A 332 9.70 5.19 9.50
CA LYS A 332 10.57 5.54 10.64
C LYS A 332 9.80 6.33 11.70
N GLN A 333 9.04 7.36 11.32
CA GLN A 333 8.21 8.12 12.28
C GLN A 333 7.21 7.22 13.01
N TYR A 334 6.56 6.31 12.29
CA TYR A 334 5.64 5.35 12.90
C TYR A 334 6.37 4.42 13.89
N TYR A 335 7.51 3.86 13.48
CA TYR A 335 8.28 2.94 14.30
C TYR A 335 8.87 3.60 15.55
N GLU A 336 9.51 4.76 15.39
CA GLU A 336 10.15 5.52 16.48
C GLU A 336 9.14 6.06 17.50
N SER A 337 7.92 6.38 17.07
CA SER A 337 6.83 6.81 17.95
C SER A 337 6.14 5.65 18.68
N GLY A 338 6.63 4.41 18.52
CA GLY A 338 6.01 3.23 19.09
C GLY A 338 4.64 2.93 18.49
N GLY A 339 4.45 3.27 17.21
CA GLY A 339 3.26 3.00 16.40
C GLY A 339 2.14 4.04 16.49
N THR A 340 2.50 5.31 16.68
CA THR A 340 1.52 6.40 16.56
C THR A 340 1.27 6.71 15.07
N PRO A 341 0.01 6.76 14.59
CA PRO A 341 -0.27 7.04 13.19
C PRO A 341 0.34 8.37 12.69
N VAL A 342 0.98 8.31 11.53
CA VAL A 342 1.60 9.44 10.84
C VAL A 342 0.53 10.22 10.07
N ARG A 343 0.54 11.54 10.22
CA ARG A 343 -0.40 12.46 9.57
C ARG A 343 0.28 13.21 8.43
N TYR A 344 -0.21 13.24 7.20
CA TYR A 344 -1.37 12.54 6.63
C TYR A 344 -1.01 11.82 5.33
N GLY A 345 -1.87 10.87 4.92
CA GLY A 345 -1.78 10.14 3.66
C GLY A 345 -3.03 10.29 2.79
N GLN A 346 -2.86 10.01 1.50
CA GLN A 346 -3.90 9.81 0.48
C GLN A 346 -3.52 8.56 -0.35
N CYS A 347 -4.35 8.11 -1.30
CA CYS A 347 -4.21 6.77 -1.90
C CYS A 347 -2.79 6.45 -2.42
N TRP A 348 -2.13 7.38 -3.11
CA TRP A 348 -0.75 7.17 -3.59
C TRP A 348 0.28 7.06 -2.46
N VAL A 349 0.07 7.73 -1.33
CA VAL A 349 0.94 7.64 -0.15
C VAL A 349 0.76 6.27 0.51
N PHE A 350 -0.50 5.81 0.65
CA PHE A 350 -0.80 4.46 1.13
C PHE A 350 -0.16 3.42 0.22
N SER A 351 -0.38 3.50 -1.10
CA SER A 351 0.21 2.59 -2.09
C SER A 351 1.74 2.59 -2.05
N GLY A 352 2.38 3.76 -1.93
CA GLY A 352 3.83 3.88 -1.79
C GLY A 352 4.37 3.15 -0.55
N VAL A 353 3.73 3.36 0.61
CA VAL A 353 4.09 2.67 1.85
C VAL A 353 3.84 1.17 1.75
N THR A 354 2.71 0.74 1.18
CA THR A 354 2.41 -0.68 0.94
C THR A 354 3.49 -1.34 0.10
N THR A 355 3.85 -0.77 -1.06
CA THR A 355 4.92 -1.32 -1.91
C THR A 355 6.23 -1.44 -1.13
N SER A 356 6.58 -0.43 -0.33
CA SER A 356 7.80 -0.46 0.47
C SER A 356 7.81 -1.62 1.47
N VAL A 357 6.71 -1.81 2.20
CA VAL A 357 6.58 -2.89 3.19
C VAL A 357 6.59 -4.26 2.50
N MET A 358 5.80 -4.46 1.45
CA MET A 358 5.72 -5.76 0.75
C MET A 358 7.06 -6.14 0.13
N ARG A 359 7.73 -5.21 -0.57
CA ARG A 359 9.07 -5.43 -1.14
C ARG A 359 10.10 -5.71 -0.05
N CYS A 360 10.03 -5.00 1.08
CA CYS A 360 10.91 -5.22 2.23
C CYS A 360 10.80 -6.66 2.76
N LEU A 361 9.58 -7.20 2.81
CA LEU A 361 9.31 -8.57 3.26
C LEU A 361 9.57 -9.64 2.19
N GLY A 362 9.82 -9.24 0.94
CA GLY A 362 10.13 -10.13 -0.17
C GLY A 362 8.92 -10.57 -0.99
N ILE A 363 7.78 -9.89 -0.90
CA ILE A 363 6.63 -10.11 -1.79
C ILE A 363 6.81 -9.19 -3.00
N PRO A 364 6.82 -9.71 -4.25
CA PRO A 364 6.92 -8.85 -5.43
C PRO A 364 5.66 -7.98 -5.54
N THR A 365 5.85 -6.67 -5.61
CA THR A 365 4.74 -5.69 -5.56
C THR A 365 4.99 -4.50 -6.47
N ARG A 366 3.93 -3.98 -7.10
CA ARG A 366 3.95 -2.73 -7.88
C ARG A 366 2.78 -1.83 -7.52
N CYS A 367 2.97 -0.51 -7.64
CA CYS A 367 1.88 0.46 -7.55
C CYS A 367 1.08 0.43 -8.85
N VAL A 368 -0.25 0.51 -8.75
CA VAL A 368 -1.15 0.58 -9.91
C VAL A 368 -2.05 1.79 -9.75
N THR A 369 -2.12 2.60 -10.80
CA THR A 369 -3.03 3.74 -10.89
C THR A 369 -4.17 3.40 -11.84
N ASN A 370 -5.41 3.51 -11.36
CA ASN A 370 -6.62 3.42 -12.17
C ASN A 370 -7.20 4.82 -12.38
N PHE A 371 -7.47 5.22 -13.62
CA PHE A 371 -8.13 6.50 -13.92
C PHE A 371 -9.63 6.29 -14.09
N GLU A 372 -10.42 7.30 -13.74
CA GLU A 372 -11.89 7.15 -13.68
C GLU A 372 -12.29 5.96 -12.79
N SER A 373 -11.71 5.88 -11.60
CA SER A 373 -11.94 4.79 -10.64
C SER A 373 -13.27 5.00 -9.93
N ALA A 374 -14.21 4.10 -10.13
CA ALA A 374 -15.47 4.17 -9.40
C ALA A 374 -15.23 3.86 -7.92
N HIS A 375 -15.94 4.55 -7.04
CA HIS A 375 -16.05 4.20 -5.63
C HIS A 375 -17.51 3.82 -5.36
N ASP A 376 -17.83 2.56 -5.64
CA ASP A 376 -19.15 1.96 -5.43
C ASP A 376 -19.33 1.62 -3.94
N THR A 377 -20.32 2.24 -3.31
CA THR A 377 -20.61 2.07 -1.88
C THR A 377 -21.74 1.07 -1.60
N ASP A 378 -22.47 0.60 -2.62
CA ASP A 378 -23.66 -0.26 -2.46
C ASP A 378 -23.54 -1.63 -3.16
N VAL A 379 -22.37 -1.93 -3.75
CA VAL A 379 -22.08 -3.19 -4.46
C VAL A 379 -23.09 -3.43 -5.59
N SER A 380 -23.60 -2.35 -6.18
CA SER A 380 -24.52 -2.43 -7.30
C SER A 380 -23.82 -2.72 -8.62
N LEU A 381 -22.48 -2.57 -8.67
CA LEU A 381 -21.67 -2.69 -9.88
C LEU A 381 -22.04 -1.66 -10.94
N THR A 382 -22.71 -0.58 -10.51
CA THR A 382 -23.08 0.59 -11.31
C THR A 382 -22.68 1.84 -10.58
N THR A 383 -22.42 2.91 -11.31
CA THR A 383 -22.17 4.24 -10.75
C THR A 383 -23.32 5.16 -11.15
N ASP A 384 -24.13 5.54 -10.17
CA ASP A 384 -25.39 6.23 -10.43
C ASP A 384 -25.23 7.75 -10.40
N VAL A 385 -25.79 8.43 -11.42
CA VAL A 385 -25.86 9.89 -11.50
C VAL A 385 -27.32 10.33 -11.61
N TYR A 386 -27.84 10.93 -10.55
CA TYR A 386 -29.19 11.44 -10.43
C TYR A 386 -29.28 12.90 -10.90
N LEU A 387 -30.22 13.14 -11.82
CA LEU A 387 -30.57 14.43 -12.40
C LEU A 387 -32.01 14.80 -12.02
N ASP A 388 -32.27 16.08 -11.86
CA ASP A 388 -33.61 16.63 -11.63
C ASP A 388 -34.43 16.71 -12.93
N GLU A 389 -35.64 17.24 -12.82
CA GLU A 389 -36.58 17.42 -13.94
C GLU A 389 -36.03 18.36 -15.03
N ASN A 390 -35.06 19.22 -14.68
CA ASN A 390 -34.40 20.19 -15.55
C ASN A 390 -33.03 19.71 -16.07
N TYR A 391 -32.63 18.47 -15.79
CA TYR A 391 -31.33 17.90 -16.13
C TYR A 391 -30.14 18.49 -15.38
N GLU A 392 -30.38 19.09 -14.21
CA GLU A 392 -29.32 19.49 -13.28
C GLU A 392 -28.99 18.34 -12.31
N PRO A 393 -27.72 18.14 -11.92
CA PRO A 393 -27.35 17.11 -10.93
C PRO A 393 -27.96 17.35 -9.55
N ILE A 394 -28.47 16.29 -8.92
CA ILE A 394 -29.00 16.34 -7.54
C ILE A 394 -27.89 15.95 -6.56
N GLU A 395 -27.24 16.94 -5.96
CA GLU A 395 -26.07 16.73 -5.09
C GLU A 395 -26.33 15.79 -3.90
N GLU A 396 -27.54 15.76 -3.33
CA GLU A 396 -27.82 14.91 -2.17
C GLU A 396 -27.92 13.41 -2.50
N LEU A 397 -28.27 13.08 -3.75
CA LEU A 397 -28.45 11.71 -4.23
C LEU A 397 -27.19 11.15 -4.91
N ASN A 398 -26.31 12.02 -5.42
CA ASN A 398 -25.04 11.65 -6.05
C ASN A 398 -23.96 11.38 -5.00
N GLN A 399 -24.14 10.30 -4.25
CA GLN A 399 -23.18 9.85 -3.22
C GLN A 399 -22.04 9.00 -3.79
N ASP A 400 -22.31 8.28 -4.88
CA ASP A 400 -21.27 7.62 -5.64
C ASP A 400 -20.31 8.67 -6.19
N SER A 401 -19.01 8.39 -6.08
CA SER A 401 -17.97 9.25 -6.62
C SER A 401 -17.11 8.46 -7.58
N VAL A 402 -16.73 9.10 -8.68
CA VAL A 402 -15.69 8.57 -9.55
C VAL A 402 -14.46 9.41 -9.31
N TRP A 403 -13.46 8.75 -8.74
CA TRP A 403 -12.16 9.33 -8.47
C TRP A 403 -11.45 9.51 -9.81
N ASN A 404 -10.84 10.68 -10.00
CA ASN A 404 -10.13 10.99 -11.24
C ASN A 404 -9.01 9.98 -11.47
N PHE A 405 -8.34 9.61 -10.38
CA PHE A 405 -7.55 8.40 -10.28
C PHE A 405 -7.60 7.85 -8.86
N HIS A 406 -7.33 6.56 -8.75
CA HIS A 406 -7.09 5.86 -7.50
C HIS A 406 -5.82 5.02 -7.63
N VAL A 407 -5.11 4.81 -6.52
CA VAL A 407 -3.83 4.09 -6.52
C VAL A 407 -3.87 2.99 -5.47
N TRP A 408 -3.64 1.75 -5.90
CA TRP A 408 -3.52 0.56 -5.05
C TRP A 408 -2.23 -0.21 -5.37
N ASN A 409 -2.15 -1.46 -4.93
CA ASN A 409 -1.01 -2.34 -5.15
C ASN A 409 -1.42 -3.66 -5.82
N ASP A 410 -0.62 -4.11 -6.78
CA ASP A 410 -0.63 -5.49 -7.26
C ASP A 410 0.49 -6.25 -6.52
N CYS A 411 0.13 -7.34 -5.83
CA CYS A 411 1.07 -8.22 -5.13
C CYS A 411 1.08 -9.61 -5.81
N TRP A 412 2.27 -10.10 -6.17
CA TRP A 412 2.43 -11.38 -6.85
C TRP A 412 2.43 -12.54 -5.86
N MET A 413 1.49 -13.48 -6.01
CA MET A 413 1.47 -14.72 -5.24
C MET A 413 0.57 -15.79 -5.86
N ALA A 414 0.79 -17.05 -5.49
CA ALA A 414 -0.14 -18.14 -5.70
C ALA A 414 -1.41 -17.99 -4.85
N ARG A 415 -2.51 -18.58 -5.32
CA ARG A 415 -3.81 -18.61 -4.63
C ARG A 415 -4.31 -20.04 -4.43
N PRO A 416 -3.64 -20.86 -3.59
CA PRO A 416 -4.06 -22.24 -3.33
C PRO A 416 -5.44 -22.33 -2.65
N ASP A 417 -5.95 -21.20 -2.15
CA ASP A 417 -7.28 -21.07 -1.56
C ASP A 417 -8.40 -20.81 -2.58
N LEU A 418 -8.05 -20.67 -3.87
CA LEU A 418 -8.95 -20.45 -5.01
C LEU A 418 -8.75 -21.56 -6.08
N PRO A 419 -9.67 -21.68 -7.06
CA PRO A 419 -9.46 -22.53 -8.23
C PRO A 419 -8.16 -22.22 -9.00
N GLU A 420 -7.63 -23.23 -9.68
CA GLU A 420 -6.33 -23.14 -10.36
C GLU A 420 -6.22 -21.99 -11.37
N GLY A 421 -5.02 -21.41 -11.40
CA GLY A 421 -4.62 -20.30 -12.26
C GLY A 421 -5.02 -18.91 -11.77
N LEU A 422 -5.75 -18.78 -10.66
CA LEU A 422 -6.11 -17.47 -10.08
C LEU A 422 -4.97 -16.82 -9.27
N GLY A 423 -3.79 -17.43 -9.25
CA GLY A 423 -2.54 -16.82 -8.78
C GLY A 423 -2.01 -15.73 -9.72
N GLY A 424 -0.78 -15.30 -9.48
CA GLY A 424 -0.17 -14.15 -10.16
C GLY A 424 -0.49 -12.85 -9.43
N TRP A 425 -0.78 -11.77 -10.15
CA TRP A 425 -1.10 -10.47 -9.55
C TRP A 425 -2.42 -10.47 -8.77
N GLN A 426 -2.35 -10.00 -7.53
CA GLN A 426 -3.48 -9.82 -6.63
C GLN A 426 -3.61 -8.36 -6.21
N VAL A 427 -4.79 -7.78 -6.38
CA VAL A 427 -5.11 -6.42 -5.95
C VAL A 427 -5.17 -6.37 -4.42
N VAL A 428 -4.41 -5.45 -3.83
CA VAL A 428 -4.40 -5.13 -2.41
C VAL A 428 -4.49 -3.62 -2.29
N ASP A 429 -5.50 -3.12 -1.58
CA ASP A 429 -5.65 -1.70 -1.32
C ASP A 429 -5.71 -1.41 0.18
N ALA A 430 -4.79 -0.54 0.59
CA ALA A 430 -4.63 -0.08 1.97
C ALA A 430 -5.34 1.26 2.21
N THR A 431 -5.91 1.88 1.18
CA THR A 431 -6.71 3.09 1.32
C THR A 431 -8.02 2.73 2.04
N PRO A 432 -8.37 3.39 3.15
CA PRO A 432 -9.59 3.07 3.89
C PRO A 432 -10.81 3.62 3.15
N GLN A 433 -11.34 2.82 2.23
CA GLN A 433 -12.55 3.09 1.43
C GLN A 433 -13.76 2.38 2.05
N GLU A 434 -13.78 1.05 1.94
CA GLU A 434 -14.84 0.19 2.44
C GLU A 434 -14.33 -0.82 3.47
N THR A 435 -15.24 -1.27 4.34
CA THR A 435 -14.89 -2.28 5.35
C THR A 435 -15.07 -3.70 4.80
N SER A 436 -14.03 -4.53 4.94
CA SER A 436 -14.10 -5.96 4.63
C SER A 436 -14.07 -6.77 5.92
N GLN A 437 -15.23 -7.36 6.25
CA GLN A 437 -15.49 -8.06 7.51
C GLN A 437 -15.32 -7.14 8.73
N GLY A 438 -15.77 -5.89 8.61
CA GLY A 438 -15.80 -4.91 9.69
C GLY A 438 -14.46 -4.20 9.97
N VAL A 439 -13.47 -4.36 9.09
CA VAL A 439 -12.14 -3.71 9.17
C VAL A 439 -11.85 -3.01 7.85
N PHE A 440 -11.26 -1.82 7.86
CA PHE A 440 -10.81 -1.11 6.68
C PHE A 440 -9.59 -1.80 6.04
N ARG A 441 -9.88 -2.66 5.07
CA ARG A 441 -8.90 -3.43 4.30
C ARG A 441 -9.53 -3.93 3.02
N CYS A 442 -8.73 -4.09 1.97
CA CYS A 442 -9.18 -4.63 0.70
C CYS A 442 -8.15 -5.62 0.12
N GLY A 443 -8.64 -6.76 -0.37
CA GLY A 443 -7.84 -7.77 -1.05
C GLY A 443 -7.29 -8.86 -0.12
N PRO A 444 -6.51 -9.82 -0.67
CA PRO A 444 -6.08 -9.91 -2.06
C PRO A 444 -7.20 -10.39 -3.01
N ALA A 445 -7.52 -9.58 -4.03
CA ALA A 445 -8.44 -9.95 -5.11
C ALA A 445 -7.63 -10.39 -6.35
N SER A 446 -7.93 -11.55 -6.93
CA SER A 446 -7.21 -12.00 -8.13
C SER A 446 -7.53 -11.09 -9.31
N VAL A 447 -6.53 -10.47 -9.94
CA VAL A 447 -6.71 -9.62 -11.12
C VAL A 447 -7.43 -10.39 -12.24
N ARG A 448 -7.15 -11.70 -12.36
CA ARG A 448 -7.83 -12.57 -13.33
C ARG A 448 -9.30 -12.82 -12.97
N ALA A 449 -9.63 -12.94 -11.68
CA ALA A 449 -11.03 -13.05 -11.25
C ALA A 449 -11.80 -11.76 -11.55
N VAL A 450 -11.17 -10.60 -11.31
CA VAL A 450 -11.70 -9.27 -11.67
C VAL A 450 -11.97 -9.21 -13.17
N ARG A 451 -10.97 -9.52 -14.01
CA ARG A 451 -11.12 -9.53 -15.48
C ARG A 451 -12.28 -10.36 -15.99
N ASN A 452 -12.55 -11.49 -15.35
CA ASN A 452 -13.59 -12.42 -15.75
C ASN A 452 -14.95 -12.18 -15.06
N GLY A 453 -15.08 -11.14 -14.24
CA GLY A 453 -16.32 -10.86 -13.50
C GLY A 453 -16.67 -11.91 -12.44
N GLN A 454 -15.70 -12.67 -11.96
CA GLN A 454 -15.88 -13.75 -10.97
C GLN A 454 -15.94 -13.19 -9.53
N VAL A 455 -16.86 -12.24 -9.31
CA VAL A 455 -16.94 -11.42 -8.10
C VAL A 455 -17.31 -12.20 -6.83
N TYR A 456 -17.88 -13.40 -6.96
CA TYR A 456 -18.19 -14.28 -5.82
C TYR A 456 -16.93 -14.86 -5.14
N LEU A 457 -15.74 -14.68 -5.74
CA LEU A 457 -14.48 -15.14 -5.17
C LEU A 457 -13.92 -14.15 -4.16
N LYS A 458 -13.32 -14.68 -3.10
CA LYS A 458 -12.59 -13.88 -2.11
C LYS A 458 -11.23 -13.41 -2.65
N HIS A 459 -10.68 -12.31 -2.15
CA HIS A 459 -11.28 -11.36 -1.21
C HIS A 459 -11.69 -10.10 -1.96
N ASP A 460 -12.82 -9.50 -1.57
CA ASP A 460 -13.22 -8.14 -1.98
C ASP A 460 -13.33 -7.91 -3.50
N THR A 461 -13.35 -8.98 -4.31
CA THR A 461 -13.46 -8.95 -5.77
C THR A 461 -14.66 -8.13 -6.30
N PRO A 462 -15.86 -8.13 -5.68
CA PRO A 462 -16.97 -7.29 -6.14
C PRO A 462 -16.63 -5.80 -6.11
N PHE A 463 -15.96 -5.36 -5.04
CA PHE A 463 -15.57 -3.97 -4.87
C PHE A 463 -14.54 -3.58 -5.94
N VAL A 464 -13.46 -4.35 -6.04
CA VAL A 464 -12.40 -4.11 -7.04
C VAL A 464 -12.93 -4.17 -8.47
N PHE A 465 -13.90 -5.05 -8.77
CA PHE A 465 -14.54 -5.10 -10.08
C PHE A 465 -15.32 -3.82 -10.38
N ALA A 466 -16.07 -3.30 -9.41
CA ALA A 466 -16.79 -2.05 -9.58
C ALA A 466 -15.83 -0.90 -9.87
N GLU A 467 -14.69 -0.83 -9.18
CA GLU A 467 -13.69 0.24 -9.39
C GLU A 467 -13.18 0.36 -10.83
N VAL A 468 -13.11 -0.77 -11.56
CA VAL A 468 -12.53 -0.83 -12.91
C VAL A 468 -13.55 -1.07 -14.03
N ASN A 469 -14.78 -1.48 -13.71
CA ASN A 469 -15.72 -1.96 -14.73
C ASN A 469 -17.19 -1.70 -14.42
N SER A 470 -17.51 -0.78 -13.51
CA SER A 470 -18.91 -0.38 -13.29
C SER A 470 -19.45 0.43 -14.47
N ASP A 471 -20.71 0.19 -14.81
CA ASP A 471 -21.40 1.00 -15.81
C ASP A 471 -21.95 2.27 -15.18
N LYS A 472 -21.76 3.41 -15.85
CA LYS A 472 -22.26 4.69 -15.36
C LYS A 472 -23.68 4.94 -15.85
N VAL A 473 -24.63 5.07 -14.93
CA VAL A 473 -26.06 5.18 -15.24
C VAL A 473 -26.57 6.56 -14.86
N TYR A 474 -27.17 7.25 -15.83
CA TYR A 474 -27.83 8.53 -15.59
C TYR A 474 -29.32 8.30 -15.35
N TRP A 475 -29.80 8.74 -14.21
CA TRP A 475 -31.18 8.65 -13.76
C TRP A 475 -31.82 10.03 -13.79
N GLN A 476 -33.00 10.15 -14.42
CA GLN A 476 -33.77 11.38 -14.40
C GLN A 476 -34.96 11.26 -13.46
N ARG A 477 -35.16 12.28 -12.61
CA ARG A 477 -36.37 12.45 -11.82
C ARG A 477 -37.56 12.73 -12.73
N THR A 478 -38.61 11.92 -12.60
CA THR A 478 -39.89 12.11 -13.30
C THR A 478 -40.80 13.02 -12.49
N ALA A 479 -41.85 13.54 -13.12
CA ALA A 479 -42.79 14.48 -12.50
C ALA A 479 -43.54 13.92 -11.26
N ASP A 480 -43.59 12.61 -11.09
CA ASP A 480 -44.16 11.93 -9.92
C ASP A 480 -43.14 11.68 -8.79
N GLY A 481 -41.89 12.14 -8.96
CA GLY A 481 -40.80 11.99 -8.00
C GLY A 481 -40.04 10.66 -8.08
N THR A 482 -40.39 9.76 -9.00
CA THR A 482 -39.62 8.53 -9.24
C THR A 482 -38.41 8.78 -10.15
N PHE A 483 -37.56 7.77 -10.35
CA PHE A 483 -36.35 7.87 -11.18
C PHE A 483 -36.37 6.84 -12.30
N THR A 484 -35.99 7.25 -13.49
CA THR A 484 -35.90 6.38 -14.68
C THR A 484 -34.52 6.50 -15.32
N PRO A 485 -33.92 5.39 -15.79
CA PRO A 485 -32.62 5.43 -16.46
C PRO A 485 -32.79 6.08 -17.84
N VAL A 486 -32.02 7.11 -18.12
CA VAL A 486 -32.10 7.88 -19.39
C VAL A 486 -30.86 7.70 -20.27
N GLN A 487 -29.73 7.31 -19.68
CA GLN A 487 -28.50 7.03 -20.43
C GLN A 487 -27.60 6.07 -19.64
N VAL A 488 -26.94 5.14 -20.32
CA VAL A 488 -25.92 4.25 -19.73
C VAL A 488 -24.61 4.43 -20.51
N LYS A 489 -23.52 4.76 -19.81
CA LYS A 489 -22.17 4.82 -20.36
C LYS A 489 -21.36 3.63 -19.90
N LYS A 490 -21.17 2.68 -20.81
CA LYS A 490 -20.50 1.40 -20.53
C LYS A 490 -18.97 1.43 -20.46
N LYS A 491 -18.37 2.56 -20.88
CA LYS A 491 -16.90 2.70 -21.08
C LYS A 491 -16.29 3.82 -20.25
N ALA A 492 -17.03 4.28 -19.24
CA ALA A 492 -16.70 5.48 -18.49
C ALA A 492 -15.66 5.20 -17.39
N ILE A 493 -15.69 3.99 -16.82
CA ILE A 493 -14.94 3.63 -15.61
C ILE A 493 -13.73 2.77 -15.96
N GLY A 494 -12.67 2.89 -15.17
CA GLY A 494 -11.51 2.03 -15.25
C GLY A 494 -10.69 2.23 -16.51
N ARG A 495 -10.09 3.40 -16.68
CA ARG A 495 -9.35 3.79 -17.89
C ARG A 495 -7.86 3.84 -17.61
N CYS A 496 -7.07 3.52 -18.63
CA CYS A 496 -5.61 3.68 -18.64
C CYS A 496 -4.94 3.14 -17.37
N ILE A 497 -5.34 1.95 -16.89
CA ILE A 497 -4.79 1.36 -15.67
C ILE A 497 -3.29 1.19 -15.88
N SER A 498 -2.49 1.89 -15.09
CA SER A 498 -1.08 2.14 -15.39
C SER A 498 -0.17 1.71 -14.25
N THR A 499 1.01 1.21 -14.60
CA THR A 499 2.12 0.95 -13.67
C THR A 499 3.44 1.34 -14.32
N LYS A 500 4.51 1.39 -13.53
CA LYS A 500 5.86 1.65 -14.05
C LYS A 500 6.35 0.40 -14.79
N ALA A 501 6.89 0.59 -15.99
CA ALA A 501 7.43 -0.51 -16.78
C ALA A 501 8.68 -1.13 -16.13
N VAL A 502 8.88 -2.42 -16.39
CA VAL A 502 10.07 -3.16 -15.94
C VAL A 502 11.32 -2.57 -16.60
N GLY A 503 12.32 -2.21 -15.78
CA GLY A 503 13.64 -1.76 -16.26
C GLY A 503 13.68 -0.36 -16.90
N SER A 504 12.58 0.40 -16.91
CA SER A 504 12.53 1.78 -17.41
C SER A 504 11.60 2.66 -16.60
N ASP A 505 11.65 3.97 -16.83
CA ASP A 505 10.76 4.96 -16.20
C ASP A 505 9.48 5.21 -17.03
N ASP A 506 9.30 4.45 -18.11
CA ASP A 506 8.13 4.56 -18.98
C ASP A 506 6.87 3.99 -18.32
N ARG A 507 5.72 4.50 -18.78
CA ARG A 507 4.39 4.01 -18.38
C ARG A 507 4.05 2.72 -19.12
N GLU A 508 3.66 1.70 -18.36
CA GLU A 508 3.03 0.50 -18.90
C GLU A 508 1.51 0.54 -18.67
N ASP A 509 0.73 0.41 -19.75
CA ASP A 509 -0.73 0.27 -19.68
C ASP A 509 -1.12 -1.20 -19.51
N ILE A 510 -1.69 -1.50 -18.33
CA ILE A 510 -2.10 -2.83 -17.90
C ILE A 510 -3.62 -2.97 -17.83
N THR A 511 -4.39 -2.09 -18.47
CA THR A 511 -5.87 -2.13 -18.48
C THR A 511 -6.40 -3.50 -18.94
N HIS A 512 -5.73 -4.08 -19.94
CA HIS A 512 -6.04 -5.39 -20.51
C HIS A 512 -5.89 -6.56 -19.51
N LEU A 513 -5.21 -6.37 -18.38
CA LEU A 513 -5.13 -7.38 -17.31
C LEU A 513 -6.38 -7.38 -16.44
N TYR A 514 -7.02 -6.22 -16.28
CA TYR A 514 -8.16 -6.01 -15.38
C TYR A 514 -9.52 -6.14 -16.08
N LYS A 515 -9.60 -5.88 -17.37
CA LYS A 515 -10.81 -6.05 -18.16
C LYS A 515 -10.52 -6.37 -19.63
N TYR A 516 -11.50 -6.95 -20.30
CA TYR A 516 -11.46 -7.18 -21.74
C TYR A 516 -11.63 -5.86 -22.51
N PRO A 517 -11.24 -5.82 -23.80
CA PRO A 517 -11.45 -4.64 -24.63
C PRO A 517 -12.92 -4.21 -24.65
N GLU A 518 -13.16 -2.91 -24.53
CA GLU A 518 -14.50 -2.33 -24.62
C GLU A 518 -15.20 -2.77 -25.93
N ASP A 519 -16.51 -3.05 -25.86
CA ASP A 519 -17.35 -3.61 -26.95
C ASP A 519 -17.06 -5.06 -27.35
N SER A 520 -16.12 -5.75 -26.70
CA SER A 520 -15.94 -7.19 -26.94
C SER A 520 -17.06 -8.01 -26.30
N GLU A 521 -17.32 -9.20 -26.86
CA GLU A 521 -18.28 -10.14 -26.28
C GLU A 521 -17.83 -10.57 -24.87
N GLU A 522 -16.53 -10.74 -24.67
CA GLU A 522 -15.93 -11.12 -23.40
C GLU A 522 -16.09 -10.06 -22.30
N GLU A 523 -15.95 -8.77 -22.64
CA GLU A 523 -16.23 -7.67 -21.70
C GLU A 523 -17.68 -7.77 -21.21
N ARG A 524 -18.62 -7.92 -22.15
CA ARG A 524 -20.04 -7.95 -21.80
C ARG A 524 -20.41 -9.17 -20.97
N ILE A 525 -19.85 -10.33 -21.31
CA ILE A 525 -20.01 -11.57 -20.52
C ILE A 525 -19.46 -11.38 -19.10
N ALA A 526 -18.31 -10.72 -18.94
CA ALA A 526 -17.71 -10.50 -17.63
C ALA A 526 -18.60 -9.62 -16.74
N VAL A 527 -19.09 -8.48 -17.25
CA VAL A 527 -19.97 -7.61 -16.48
C VAL A 527 -21.34 -8.29 -16.23
N GLU A 528 -21.91 -9.01 -17.18
CA GLU A 528 -23.13 -9.80 -16.94
C GLU A 528 -22.93 -10.87 -15.88
N THR A 529 -21.76 -11.52 -15.87
CA THR A 529 -21.39 -12.51 -14.85
C THR A 529 -21.31 -11.84 -13.48
N ALA A 530 -20.68 -10.67 -13.39
CA ALA A 530 -20.60 -9.92 -12.14
C ALA A 530 -22.00 -9.49 -11.65
N CYS A 531 -22.84 -8.94 -12.53
CA CYS A 531 -24.21 -8.51 -12.22
C CYS A 531 -25.11 -9.66 -11.72
N LYS A 532 -24.89 -10.92 -12.12
CA LYS A 532 -25.63 -12.07 -11.58
C LYS A 532 -25.42 -12.26 -10.08
N TYR A 533 -24.32 -11.75 -9.53
CA TYR A 533 -23.99 -11.80 -8.11
C TYR A 533 -24.09 -10.42 -7.42
N GLY A 534 -24.45 -9.37 -8.17
CA GLY A 534 -24.66 -8.00 -7.68
C GLY A 534 -26.11 -7.71 -7.27
N SER A 535 -26.35 -6.52 -6.71
CA SER A 535 -27.66 -6.15 -6.14
C SER A 535 -28.68 -5.62 -7.16
N LYS A 536 -28.26 -5.21 -8.37
CA LYS A 536 -29.14 -4.62 -9.40
C LYS A 536 -29.07 -5.39 -10.73
N ALA A 537 -29.96 -6.38 -10.92
CA ALA A 537 -30.14 -7.07 -12.20
C ALA A 537 -31.17 -6.34 -13.09
N GLY A 538 -30.82 -6.02 -14.35
CA GLY A 538 -31.78 -5.57 -15.37
C GLY A 538 -31.78 -4.07 -15.77
N ILE A 539 -30.69 -3.33 -15.53
CA ILE A 539 -30.60 -1.89 -15.84
C ILE A 539 -30.51 -1.58 -17.36
N TYR A 540 -30.20 -2.57 -18.20
CA TYR A 540 -29.83 -2.36 -19.61
C TYR A 540 -30.98 -2.21 -20.61
N ASP A 541 -32.24 -2.24 -20.17
CA ASP A 541 -33.41 -2.15 -21.05
C ASP A 541 -33.78 -0.69 -21.41
N VAL A 542 -32.77 0.12 -21.74
CA VAL A 542 -32.94 1.54 -22.12
C VAL A 542 -32.97 1.62 -23.65
N SER A 543 -34.16 1.52 -24.25
CA SER A 543 -34.33 1.80 -25.68
C SER A 543 -34.53 3.30 -25.90
N THR A 544 -33.52 3.99 -26.42
CA THR A 544 -33.65 5.37 -26.88
C THR A 544 -33.04 5.54 -28.26
N VAL A 545 -33.65 6.42 -29.06
CA VAL A 545 -33.08 6.90 -30.32
C VAL A 545 -31.73 7.57 -29.98
N ASN A 546 -30.65 7.07 -30.56
CA ASN A 546 -29.30 7.61 -30.40
C ASN A 546 -28.81 8.19 -31.73
N ASP A 547 -29.36 9.33 -32.13
CA ASP A 547 -28.99 9.99 -33.37
C ASP A 547 -28.13 11.24 -33.17
N VAL A 548 -28.09 11.82 -31.97
CA VAL A 548 -27.13 12.86 -31.58
C VAL A 548 -26.07 12.30 -30.62
N THR A 549 -24.79 12.58 -30.88
CA THR A 549 -23.68 12.24 -29.97
C THR A 549 -22.98 13.49 -29.46
N ILE A 550 -22.48 13.45 -28.23
CA ILE A 550 -21.74 14.55 -27.59
C ILE A 550 -20.47 14.03 -26.94
N TYR A 551 -19.36 14.74 -27.15
CA TYR A 551 -18.11 14.51 -26.43
C TYR A 551 -17.35 15.83 -26.28
N ILE A 552 -16.41 15.85 -25.33
CA ILE A 552 -15.60 17.03 -25.03
C ILE A 552 -14.16 16.69 -25.37
N THR A 553 -13.49 17.64 -26.02
CA THR A 553 -12.09 17.53 -26.40
C THR A 553 -11.31 18.71 -25.84
N MET A 554 -10.01 18.49 -25.70
CA MET A 554 -9.05 19.48 -25.27
C MET A 554 -8.06 19.63 -26.41
N ASP A 555 -8.40 20.51 -27.36
CA ASP A 555 -7.55 20.81 -28.51
C ASP A 555 -6.55 21.91 -28.13
N GLY A 556 -5.25 21.64 -28.30
CA GLY A 556 -4.18 22.61 -28.03
C GLY A 556 -3.34 22.30 -26.78
N GLU A 557 -2.81 23.35 -26.13
CA GLU A 557 -1.99 23.21 -24.93
C GLU A 557 -2.83 22.79 -23.72
N GLU A 558 -2.26 21.93 -22.85
CA GLU A 558 -2.90 21.52 -21.60
C GLU A 558 -3.26 22.73 -20.72
N PRO A 559 -4.44 22.71 -20.04
CA PRO A 559 -4.85 23.74 -19.10
C PRO A 559 -3.76 24.03 -18.06
N GLN A 560 -3.31 25.29 -18.00
CA GLN A 560 -2.27 25.73 -17.06
C GLN A 560 -2.88 26.45 -15.85
N LEU A 561 -2.32 26.19 -14.68
CA LEU A 561 -2.67 26.89 -13.46
C LEU A 561 -2.36 28.38 -13.59
N GLY A 562 -3.36 29.24 -13.39
CA GLY A 562 -3.20 30.70 -13.48
C GLY A 562 -3.49 31.29 -14.86
N ALA A 563 -3.96 30.48 -15.82
CA ALA A 563 -4.35 30.89 -17.16
C ALA A 563 -5.82 30.54 -17.47
N ASP A 564 -6.37 31.13 -18.53
CA ASP A 564 -7.70 30.76 -19.03
C ASP A 564 -7.61 29.39 -19.72
N THR A 565 -8.65 28.57 -19.56
CA THR A 565 -8.74 27.23 -20.12
C THR A 565 -9.74 27.19 -21.26
N LYS A 566 -9.38 26.54 -22.37
CA LYS A 566 -10.26 26.35 -23.53
C LYS A 566 -10.53 24.86 -23.73
N LEU A 567 -11.79 24.50 -23.97
CA LEU A 567 -12.23 23.16 -24.34
C LEU A 567 -13.15 23.27 -25.56
N ALA A 568 -13.31 22.17 -26.29
CA ALA A 568 -14.21 22.08 -27.42
C ALA A 568 -15.32 21.05 -27.12
N ILE A 569 -16.57 21.50 -27.14
CA ILE A 569 -17.75 20.63 -27.02
C ILE A 569 -18.17 20.25 -28.44
N VAL A 570 -18.01 18.99 -28.81
CA VAL A 570 -18.35 18.49 -30.14
C VAL A 570 -19.69 17.76 -30.06
N VAL A 571 -20.61 18.15 -30.93
CA VAL A 571 -21.93 17.54 -31.07
C VAL A 571 -22.12 17.09 -32.52
N LYS A 572 -22.63 15.87 -32.70
CA LYS A 572 -22.81 15.26 -34.03
C LYS A 572 -24.21 14.76 -34.21
N ASN A 573 -24.86 15.14 -35.30
CA ASN A 573 -26.15 14.63 -35.71
C ASN A 573 -25.95 13.58 -36.81
N THR A 574 -26.28 12.33 -36.53
CA THR A 574 -26.20 11.20 -37.48
C THR A 574 -27.53 10.93 -38.19
N SER A 575 -28.56 11.74 -37.92
CA SER A 575 -29.86 11.63 -38.59
C SER A 575 -29.92 12.44 -39.88
N SER A 576 -30.93 12.13 -40.69
CA SER A 576 -31.29 12.91 -41.89
C SER A 576 -32.16 14.14 -41.58
N GLU A 577 -32.43 14.44 -40.32
CA GLU A 577 -33.36 15.48 -39.88
C GLU A 577 -32.63 16.54 -39.04
N VAL A 578 -33.17 17.76 -38.99
CA VAL A 578 -32.62 18.83 -38.11
C VAL A 578 -32.85 18.46 -36.65
N ARG A 579 -31.90 18.83 -35.78
CA ARG A 579 -31.97 18.62 -34.33
C ARG A 579 -31.70 19.93 -33.60
N THR A 580 -32.59 20.28 -32.67
CA THR A 580 -32.46 21.51 -31.87
C THR A 580 -32.45 21.18 -30.39
N PHE A 581 -31.59 21.86 -29.61
CA PHE A 581 -31.53 21.68 -28.16
C PHE A 581 -30.76 22.80 -27.47
N ASN A 582 -30.89 22.86 -26.14
CA ASN A 582 -30.02 23.67 -25.29
C ASN A 582 -29.07 22.77 -24.51
N LEU A 583 -27.78 23.06 -24.60
CA LEU A 583 -26.76 22.47 -23.74
C LEU A 583 -26.63 23.31 -22.48
N HIS A 584 -26.62 22.65 -21.33
CA HIS A 584 -26.33 23.23 -20.03
C HIS A 584 -24.95 22.77 -19.60
N GLY A 585 -24.01 23.70 -19.55
CA GLY A 585 -22.65 23.46 -19.08
C GLY A 585 -22.53 23.86 -17.62
N GLN A 586 -21.97 22.98 -16.78
CA GLN A 586 -21.64 23.28 -15.39
C GLN A 586 -20.20 22.86 -15.11
N VAL A 587 -19.42 23.77 -14.54
CA VAL A 587 -18.05 23.48 -14.10
C VAL A 587 -18.01 23.47 -12.59
N VAL A 588 -17.48 22.39 -12.05
CA VAL A 588 -17.21 22.24 -10.63
C VAL A 588 -15.73 22.07 -10.38
N VAL A 589 -15.23 22.72 -9.33
CA VAL A 589 -13.95 22.38 -8.71
C VAL A 589 -14.21 21.23 -7.74
N MET A 590 -13.33 20.22 -7.78
CA MET A 590 -13.45 19.01 -6.97
C MET A 590 -12.11 18.59 -6.41
N TYR A 591 -12.16 17.80 -5.34
CA TYR A 591 -11.01 17.01 -4.91
C TYR A 591 -10.73 15.91 -5.94
N TYR A 592 -9.53 15.33 -5.94
CA TYR A 592 -9.21 14.26 -6.90
C TYR A 592 -10.09 13.01 -6.76
N THR A 593 -10.74 12.86 -5.61
CA THR A 593 -11.72 11.82 -5.29
C THR A 593 -13.07 12.00 -6.01
N GLY A 594 -13.25 13.10 -6.74
CA GLY A 594 -14.52 13.45 -7.38
C GLY A 594 -15.50 14.18 -6.46
N VAL A 595 -15.19 14.35 -5.17
CA VAL A 595 -16.03 15.11 -4.23
C VAL A 595 -16.07 16.58 -4.62
N TYR A 596 -17.28 17.12 -4.77
CA TYR A 596 -17.48 18.51 -5.19
C TYR A 596 -17.10 19.48 -4.09
N LYS A 597 -16.44 20.57 -4.47
CA LYS A 597 -16.18 21.71 -3.58
C LYS A 597 -17.06 22.90 -3.91
N ALA A 598 -17.06 23.33 -5.17
CA ALA A 598 -17.77 24.53 -5.59
C ALA A 598 -18.08 24.52 -7.09
N THR A 599 -19.27 24.98 -7.47
CA THR A 599 -19.57 25.35 -8.85
C THR A 599 -18.91 26.69 -9.17
N VAL A 600 -18.09 26.74 -10.22
CA VAL A 600 -17.37 27.96 -10.63
C VAL A 600 -17.96 28.62 -11.88
N LYS A 601 -18.70 27.87 -12.69
CA LYS A 601 -19.36 28.40 -13.89
C LYS A 601 -20.59 27.58 -14.26
N LYS A 602 -21.65 28.26 -14.72
CA LYS A 602 -22.79 27.67 -15.41
C LYS A 602 -23.03 28.42 -16.72
N ASP A 603 -23.27 27.70 -17.80
CA ASP A 603 -23.54 28.23 -19.13
C ASP A 603 -24.75 27.53 -19.74
N GLN A 604 -25.46 28.23 -20.62
CA GLN A 604 -26.51 27.65 -21.46
C GLN A 604 -26.23 28.03 -22.92
N ILE A 605 -26.17 27.03 -23.78
CA ILE A 605 -25.74 27.17 -25.18
C ILE A 605 -26.83 26.59 -26.09
N PRO A 606 -27.55 27.42 -26.86
CA PRO A 606 -28.47 26.93 -27.87
C PRO A 606 -27.69 26.32 -29.05
N VAL A 607 -28.15 25.16 -29.53
CA VAL A 607 -27.54 24.41 -30.63
C VAL A 607 -28.61 24.00 -31.64
N GLU A 608 -28.31 24.16 -32.93
CA GLU A 608 -29.11 23.70 -34.05
C GLU A 608 -28.20 22.93 -35.03
N LEU A 609 -28.39 21.61 -35.12
CA LEU A 609 -27.62 20.74 -36.00
C LEU A 609 -28.43 20.39 -37.26
N GLN A 610 -27.85 20.67 -38.41
CA GLN A 610 -28.34 20.22 -39.69
C GLN A 610 -28.17 18.68 -39.83
N PRO A 611 -28.87 18.05 -40.79
CA PRO A 611 -28.71 16.63 -41.07
C PRO A 611 -27.26 16.25 -41.35
N ASN A 612 -26.75 15.20 -40.69
CA ASN A 612 -25.38 14.72 -40.84
C ASN A 612 -24.28 15.76 -40.54
N GLU A 613 -24.59 16.77 -39.71
CA GLU A 613 -23.65 17.82 -39.31
C GLU A 613 -22.89 17.49 -38.02
N ASP A 614 -21.62 17.88 -38.00
CA ASP A 614 -20.77 17.94 -36.82
C ASP A 614 -20.52 19.42 -36.47
N GLU A 615 -20.95 19.87 -35.30
CA GLU A 615 -20.70 21.23 -34.81
C GLU A 615 -19.74 21.19 -33.61
N THR A 616 -18.82 22.16 -33.55
CA THR A 616 -17.87 22.32 -32.44
C THR A 616 -18.09 23.66 -31.78
N VAL A 617 -18.48 23.62 -30.51
CA VAL A 617 -18.67 24.81 -29.67
C VAL A 617 -17.40 25.06 -28.86
N GLU A 618 -16.72 26.18 -29.13
CA GLU A 618 -15.60 26.63 -28.32
C GLU A 618 -16.10 27.08 -26.94
N TRP A 619 -15.55 26.48 -25.90
CA TRP A 619 -15.90 26.76 -24.51
C TRP A 619 -14.68 27.25 -23.73
N CYS A 620 -14.87 28.28 -22.90
CA CYS A 620 -13.77 28.93 -22.17
C CYS A 620 -14.10 29.11 -20.68
N LEU A 621 -13.14 28.76 -19.82
CA LEU A 621 -13.12 29.00 -18.38
C LEU A 621 -12.04 30.02 -18.04
N ARG A 622 -12.40 31.16 -17.46
CA ARG A 622 -11.45 32.22 -17.15
C ARG A 622 -10.77 31.96 -15.81
N TYR A 623 -9.52 32.39 -15.66
CA TYR A 623 -8.78 32.33 -14.39
C TYR A 623 -9.59 32.94 -13.23
N ASP A 624 -10.27 34.05 -13.49
CA ASP A 624 -11.05 34.75 -12.48
C ASP A 624 -12.26 33.96 -11.97
N ASP A 625 -12.78 33.01 -12.75
CA ASP A 625 -13.92 32.17 -12.38
C ASP A 625 -13.52 31.15 -11.30
N TYR A 626 -12.30 30.59 -11.38
CA TYR A 626 -11.88 29.48 -10.52
C TYR A 626 -10.82 29.83 -9.45
N LYS A 627 -10.08 30.94 -9.58
CA LYS A 627 -8.85 31.23 -8.79
C LYS A 627 -8.97 31.09 -7.27
N ASN A 628 -10.14 31.40 -6.70
CA ASN A 628 -10.37 31.38 -5.25
C ASN A 628 -11.01 30.06 -4.76
N GLN A 629 -11.31 29.14 -5.67
CA GLN A 629 -12.04 27.92 -5.36
C GLN A 629 -11.17 26.67 -5.46
N LEU A 630 -9.97 26.73 -6.05
CA LEU A 630 -9.11 25.56 -6.21
C LEU A 630 -8.77 24.83 -4.89
N VAL A 631 -8.52 23.54 -5.01
CA VAL A 631 -7.94 22.66 -3.97
C VAL A 631 -6.74 21.94 -4.54
N ASP A 632 -6.11 21.12 -3.70
CA ASP A 632 -5.02 20.23 -4.08
C ASP A 632 -5.30 19.52 -5.41
N GLN A 633 -4.24 19.43 -6.22
CA GLN A 633 -4.25 18.90 -7.59
C GLN A 633 -5.07 19.68 -8.64
N ALA A 634 -5.81 20.72 -8.24
CA ALA A 634 -6.52 21.64 -9.13
C ALA A 634 -7.37 20.92 -10.20
N MET A 635 -8.19 19.97 -9.75
CA MET A 635 -9.06 19.16 -10.60
C MET A 635 -10.42 19.84 -10.83
N LEU A 636 -10.91 19.78 -12.06
CA LEU A 636 -12.19 20.33 -12.47
C LEU A 636 -12.97 19.33 -13.32
N MET A 637 -14.29 19.43 -13.26
CA MET A 637 -15.19 18.66 -14.10
C MET A 637 -16.17 19.59 -14.80
N LEU A 638 -16.23 19.47 -16.12
CA LEU A 638 -17.26 20.04 -16.96
C LEU A 638 -18.35 18.99 -17.19
N THR A 639 -19.54 19.22 -16.63
CA THR A 639 -20.75 18.46 -16.93
C THR A 639 -21.52 19.20 -18.01
N VAL A 640 -21.87 18.52 -19.11
CA VAL A 640 -22.73 19.06 -20.16
C VAL A 640 -23.95 18.17 -20.30
N THR A 641 -25.13 18.75 -20.11
CA THR A 641 -26.42 18.06 -20.26
C THR A 641 -27.31 18.76 -21.28
N GLY A 642 -28.21 18.02 -21.92
CA GLY A 642 -29.16 18.57 -22.87
C GLY A 642 -30.25 17.56 -23.22
N ARG A 643 -31.32 18.06 -23.83
CA ARG A 643 -32.41 17.23 -24.36
C ARG A 643 -32.68 17.66 -25.79
N VAL A 644 -32.55 16.71 -26.72
CA VAL A 644 -32.94 16.90 -28.12
C VAL A 644 -34.45 17.13 -28.20
N ASN A 645 -34.87 18.24 -28.77
CA ASN A 645 -36.27 18.66 -28.74
C ASN A 645 -37.18 17.68 -29.50
N GLU A 646 -36.70 17.15 -30.62
CA GLU A 646 -37.45 16.32 -31.57
C GLU A 646 -37.59 14.88 -31.07
N THR A 647 -36.49 14.26 -30.64
CA THR A 647 -36.44 12.84 -30.25
C THR A 647 -36.62 12.62 -28.75
N LYS A 648 -36.55 13.68 -27.95
CA LYS A 648 -36.46 13.65 -26.48
C LYS A 648 -35.22 12.90 -25.96
N GLN A 649 -34.25 12.60 -26.83
CA GLN A 649 -32.98 12.00 -26.44
C GLN A 649 -32.28 12.89 -25.42
N VAL A 650 -31.80 12.27 -24.33
CA VAL A 650 -31.01 12.94 -23.31
C VAL A 650 -29.54 12.82 -23.67
N LEU A 651 -28.86 13.95 -23.65
CA LEU A 651 -27.42 14.04 -23.82
C LEU A 651 -26.83 14.38 -22.45
N ALA A 652 -26.01 13.50 -21.89
CA ALA A 652 -25.21 13.82 -20.72
C ALA A 652 -23.76 13.38 -20.93
N THR A 653 -22.83 14.26 -20.59
CA THR A 653 -21.41 13.93 -20.56
C THR A 653 -20.69 14.68 -19.45
N GLN A 654 -19.66 14.05 -18.91
CA GLN A 654 -18.76 14.64 -17.93
C GLN A 654 -17.35 14.51 -18.46
N PHE A 655 -16.61 15.60 -18.40
CA PHE A 655 -15.21 15.66 -18.81
C PHE A 655 -14.39 16.24 -17.67
N ARG A 656 -13.35 15.49 -17.28
CA ARG A 656 -12.47 15.86 -16.19
C ARG A 656 -11.15 16.34 -16.74
N PHE A 657 -10.64 17.43 -16.18
CA PHE A 657 -9.35 18.00 -16.56
C PHE A 657 -8.67 18.59 -15.34
N ARG A 658 -7.35 18.77 -15.43
CA ARG A 658 -6.54 19.35 -14.37
C ARG A 658 -5.80 20.59 -14.86
N LEU A 659 -5.63 21.55 -13.96
CA LEU A 659 -4.75 22.69 -14.20
C LEU A 659 -3.32 22.32 -13.81
N ARG A 660 -2.44 22.23 -14.81
CA ARG A 660 -1.04 21.86 -14.60
C ARG A 660 -0.27 23.01 -13.93
N ALA A 661 0.47 22.69 -12.87
CA ALA A 661 1.43 23.60 -12.26
C ALA A 661 2.79 23.54 -12.99
N SER A 662 3.61 24.58 -12.84
CA SER A 662 4.97 24.56 -13.41
C SER A 662 5.85 23.51 -12.75
N ASP A 663 6.64 22.81 -13.58
CA ASP A 663 7.57 21.79 -13.11
C ASP A 663 8.73 22.41 -12.30
N LEU A 664 9.33 21.60 -11.42
CA LEU A 664 10.61 21.89 -10.79
C LEU A 664 11.72 21.38 -11.70
N VAL A 665 12.62 22.26 -12.14
CA VAL A 665 13.76 21.85 -12.98
C VAL A 665 14.97 21.63 -12.08
N ILE A 666 15.43 20.37 -11.99
CA ILE A 666 16.58 19.97 -11.17
C ILE A 666 17.78 19.74 -12.09
N LYS A 667 18.90 20.43 -11.81
CA LYS A 667 20.12 20.38 -12.62
C LYS A 667 21.33 20.05 -11.75
N PRO A 668 21.89 18.82 -11.83
CA PRO A 668 23.17 18.53 -11.19
C PRO A 668 24.30 19.33 -11.87
N GLU A 669 25.22 19.85 -11.07
CA GLU A 669 26.42 20.56 -11.53
C GLU A 669 27.66 19.67 -11.39
N GLY A 670 28.17 19.20 -12.53
CA GLY A 670 29.32 18.30 -12.58
C GLY A 670 28.97 16.83 -12.35
N ASP A 671 30.00 16.01 -12.16
CA ASP A 671 29.85 14.56 -12.02
C ASP A 671 29.44 14.16 -10.59
N ALA A 672 28.49 13.23 -10.47
CA ALA A 672 28.11 12.60 -9.21
C ALA A 672 29.10 11.47 -8.85
N VAL A 673 29.89 11.65 -7.77
CA VAL A 673 30.87 10.65 -7.31
C VAL A 673 30.61 10.29 -5.85
N VAL A 674 30.50 8.99 -5.56
CA VAL A 674 30.23 8.47 -4.20
C VAL A 674 31.26 9.03 -3.20
N GLY A 675 30.76 9.59 -2.10
CA GLY A 675 31.58 10.17 -1.04
C GLY A 675 32.12 11.58 -1.32
N LYS A 676 31.75 12.21 -2.45
CA LYS A 676 32.08 13.59 -2.75
C LYS A 676 30.83 14.47 -2.77
N GLU A 677 31.01 15.74 -2.42
CA GLU A 677 29.95 16.75 -2.51
C GLU A 677 29.60 17.03 -3.97
N MET A 678 28.31 17.14 -4.27
CA MET A 678 27.75 17.51 -5.57
C MET A 678 26.81 18.69 -5.38
N LYS A 679 26.91 19.69 -6.25
CA LYS A 679 25.98 20.83 -6.26
C LYS A 679 24.82 20.54 -7.20
N VAL A 680 23.62 20.94 -6.80
CA VAL A 680 22.39 20.83 -7.59
C VAL A 680 21.68 22.17 -7.57
N THR A 681 21.30 22.65 -8.76
CA THR A 681 20.48 23.86 -8.92
C THR A 681 19.03 23.45 -9.19
N VAL A 682 18.09 24.09 -8.49
CA VAL A 682 16.66 23.83 -8.61
C VAL A 682 15.95 25.11 -9.01
N ASP A 683 15.35 25.11 -10.19
CA ASP A 683 14.63 26.25 -10.74
C ASP A 683 13.11 26.02 -10.62
N PHE A 684 12.39 27.01 -10.08
CA PHE A 684 10.93 27.03 -10.04
C PHE A 684 10.41 28.39 -10.51
N ARG A 685 9.42 28.38 -11.40
CA ARG A 685 8.76 29.60 -11.88
C ARG A 685 7.35 29.65 -11.32
N ASN A 686 7.01 30.72 -10.59
CA ASN A 686 5.65 30.95 -10.12
C ASN A 686 4.68 31.17 -11.32
N PRO A 687 3.69 30.27 -11.53
CA PRO A 687 2.76 30.40 -12.65
C PRO A 687 1.64 31.43 -12.39
N LEU A 688 1.39 31.76 -11.12
CA LEU A 688 0.27 32.61 -10.72
C LEU A 688 0.58 34.10 -10.90
N LYS A 689 -0.47 34.89 -11.15
CA LYS A 689 -0.38 36.36 -11.10
C LYS A 689 -0.19 36.88 -9.66
N GLN A 690 -0.29 36.02 -8.65
CA GLN A 690 -0.18 36.33 -7.23
C GLN A 690 1.18 35.92 -6.67
N THR A 691 1.65 36.64 -5.65
CA THR A 691 2.86 36.30 -4.90
C THR A 691 2.61 35.10 -3.99
N LEU A 692 3.41 34.04 -4.15
CA LEU A 692 3.37 32.89 -3.24
C LEU A 692 4.03 33.25 -1.91
N LYS A 693 3.46 32.78 -0.80
CA LYS A 693 3.96 33.00 0.56
C LYS A 693 4.29 31.67 1.22
N ASN A 694 5.21 31.69 2.19
CA ASN A 694 5.62 30.49 2.96
C ASN A 694 6.05 29.33 2.06
N VAL A 695 6.80 29.63 0.98
CA VAL A 695 7.25 28.62 0.02
C VAL A 695 8.29 27.72 0.68
N LYS A 696 8.07 26.41 0.58
CA LYS A 696 8.95 25.38 1.11
C LYS A 696 9.29 24.39 0.02
N PHE A 697 10.56 24.03 -0.07
CA PHE A 697 11.04 22.97 -0.95
C PHE A 697 11.48 21.78 -0.11
N ARG A 698 11.08 20.58 -0.53
CA ARG A 698 11.54 19.33 0.07
C ARG A 698 12.42 18.60 -0.92
N PHE A 699 13.58 18.14 -0.44
CA PHE A 699 14.55 17.39 -1.21
C PHE A 699 14.83 16.06 -0.52
N GLU A 700 14.82 15.00 -1.31
CA GLU A 700 15.13 13.65 -0.87
C GLU A 700 15.80 12.91 -2.02
N GLY A 701 16.79 12.07 -1.73
CA GLY A 701 17.43 11.23 -2.73
C GLY A 701 18.08 10.02 -2.09
N LEU A 702 17.65 8.82 -2.50
CA LEU A 702 18.22 7.57 -1.99
C LEU A 702 19.73 7.52 -2.18
N GLY A 703 20.44 7.23 -1.08
CA GLY A 703 21.90 7.18 -1.07
C GLY A 703 22.60 8.54 -1.23
N LEU A 704 21.86 9.64 -1.41
CA LEU A 704 22.39 10.99 -1.56
C LEU A 704 22.13 11.84 -0.30
N GLN A 705 20.87 12.03 0.06
CA GLN A 705 20.48 12.86 1.21
C GLN A 705 19.14 12.39 1.79
N SER A 706 19.05 12.41 3.13
CA SER A 706 17.78 12.29 3.82
C SER A 706 16.85 13.47 3.49
N GLY A 707 15.55 13.27 3.70
CA GLY A 707 14.54 14.32 3.53
C GLY A 707 14.94 15.62 4.23
N ARG A 708 15.05 16.71 3.46
CA ARG A 708 15.38 18.05 3.97
C ARG A 708 14.39 19.06 3.43
N GLU A 709 13.89 19.90 4.32
CA GLU A 709 13.06 21.06 3.98
C GLU A 709 13.90 22.33 3.92
N VAL A 710 13.64 23.19 2.93
CA VAL A 710 14.24 24.51 2.77
C VAL A 710 13.13 25.53 2.54
N SER A 711 13.00 26.49 3.45
CA SER A 711 12.08 27.62 3.31
C SER A 711 12.68 28.70 2.41
N TYR A 712 11.93 29.14 1.39
CA TYR A 712 12.33 30.22 0.48
C TYR A 712 11.64 31.53 0.85
N GLY A 713 12.36 32.40 1.57
CA GLY A 713 11.95 33.78 1.85
C GLY A 713 10.53 33.94 2.42
N ILE A 714 10.01 35.18 2.38
CA ILE A 714 8.61 35.47 2.77
C ILE A 714 7.69 35.43 1.53
N GLN A 715 8.23 35.71 0.34
CA GLN A 715 7.46 35.99 -0.88
C GLN A 715 8.20 35.54 -2.16
N LEU A 716 7.48 34.92 -3.12
CA LEU A 716 7.95 34.60 -4.46
C LEU A 716 7.01 35.25 -5.51
N SER A 717 7.48 36.31 -6.19
CA SER A 717 6.74 37.01 -7.25
C SER A 717 6.89 36.31 -8.62
N ARG A 718 5.96 36.56 -9.54
CA ARG A 718 5.97 36.02 -10.92
C ARG A 718 7.08 36.61 -11.81
N TYR A 719 7.52 37.84 -11.50
CA TYR A 719 8.56 38.56 -12.22
C TYR A 719 9.62 39.04 -11.22
N PHE A 720 10.89 38.88 -11.61
CA PHE A 720 11.97 39.78 -11.19
C PHE A 720 12.10 40.87 -12.24
#